data_AF-A0AAN6SMH3-F1
#
_entry.id   AF-A0AAN6SMH3-F1
#
_cell.length_a   1.000
_cell.length_b   1.000
_cell.length_c   1.000
_cell.angle_alpha   90.00
_cell.angle_beta   90.00
_cell.angle_gamma   90.00
#
_symmetry.space_group_name_H-M   'P 1'
#
loop_
_entity.id
_entity.type
_entity.pdbx_description
1 polymer ?
#
loop_
_entity_poly.entity_id
_entity_poly.type
_entity_poly.pdbx_seq_one_letter_code
_entity_poly.pdbx_strand_id
1 'polypeptide(L)'
;MRPIISWLLAACLLAAGQVRANVKAVFAHFMVSNTGLYTVADWEDDISKAAAAHIDGFVLNMAAGEATTGPSLAHAFTAANNLGSSFKLLFSFDYAGNGLWDKQDVIAFITQYSSNPAYYRRGSQPLVSTFEGPAASDDWPSIKAATGCFFIPSWSSLGAAPAWAKGTADGLFSWAAWPNGPHRMTTFTDHSYLDALGGAPYMMGVSPWFYTNMPGYRKNWLWRGDSLWFDRWVHVMHLQPEYVQIISWNDYGESHHIGPLRDKAYVAFDGTHGRAPFNYVLNKPHDGWLTFLPFLVDMAKSNTTTFNQENVVAWYRETPGSACGTGGTTGNTASQLQQTYPPAVLAQDRVFYAALLGSPASVSVSIGGQSVAGTWDITPSGGVGLYRGSVPMDGRTGAVVVSITRSGSGVVQASGNPITTACTGGMTNWNPSVISGSPRSIAPATPLSLAGSVCTSGFGDPKYLDLCSFACRYGYCPSVCTCTSLGAAVEKPAALDVNGCPKAGMDSTYLGLCSFGCNYGYCPPSLCQVHAAGHVCTAPNPTAPPIPVCVSGMADGAYADLCRFSCYHGFCPPEICTCTQAGSVTGAPAPPPVTDMVGGPQAGAVDYGLCQWACRHGNCPSHLCTCSGSGCPGGGGIPGGMFFEFPSKLAVTQSLSGRLMGGLGFGWGGPVFDGSLDDAPVCRLSSSCTRQDQSLESRCGPHEVKLGWDKAGCEGGGSHYGRSICCAAWEAVTKCVWRGEESDGGCNGQCQPGEVQIWQSFWGNKADRCKRGTKAFCCQSIEYSLVTRGCHWKTCGVACNPIRETMVGGMSKRTGPRTWGEGLTCLPVANYCCPKDNLLSSCAWRGTAPDCGDAKCHDDEIAVDLDPFGNSTNRCRAGRKKIACCKVDAPPVTPQPPSPGGVCKPAFDWCAANPFECSLEDMDPEFGEDGAGAFAGAAAGLHVLAERGAGREVGKFVHGLNKMMANPYPSRGALITKTLAKSGSVAWWAGSSVCDYYDTGIAKFTATSAAVVPQALDTEHVIDLQVLHKFAQSCVTGILPGGAISKFANIPAAWFNDVFMKDGMLPAGLPRVSPTSPEIRNAMSRLFEAFGSSSNMFLLLLADKQMNQAKGKLVGFKNPMSLAVFNKALEDGAAGNRVAAMNAIDAIKATMRVFTYLQHPEVSAAFNAAADNIRAQMAIVASNTQGAADLAERWDEFFPVLLRAI
;
A
#
# COMPACT_ATOMS: atom_id res chain seq x y z
N MET A 1 -32.01 38.26 -26.08
CA MET A 1 -31.05 37.16 -25.81
C MET A 1 -29.59 37.61 -25.67
N ARG A 2 -29.18 38.79 -26.16
CA ARG A 2 -27.81 39.32 -25.94
C ARG A 2 -27.45 39.79 -24.51
N PRO A 3 -28.37 40.20 -23.60
CA PRO A 3 -27.94 40.65 -22.27
C PRO A 3 -27.66 39.49 -21.31
N ILE A 4 -28.31 38.33 -21.45
CA ILE A 4 -28.19 37.19 -20.51
C ILE A 4 -26.83 36.48 -20.65
N ILE A 5 -26.26 36.46 -21.86
CA ILE A 5 -24.94 35.86 -22.12
C ILE A 5 -23.81 36.72 -21.51
N SER A 6 -23.98 38.04 -21.42
CA SER A 6 -23.00 38.92 -20.77
C SER A 6 -23.03 38.78 -19.23
N TRP A 7 -24.19 38.49 -18.64
CA TRP A 7 -24.30 38.20 -17.21
C TRP A 7 -23.73 36.82 -16.82
N LEU A 8 -23.86 35.80 -17.68
CA LEU A 8 -23.26 34.48 -17.44
C LEU A 8 -21.74 34.45 -17.64
N LEU A 9 -21.21 35.22 -18.60
CA LEU A 9 -19.75 35.37 -18.76
C LEU A 9 -19.11 36.18 -17.62
N ALA A 10 -19.81 37.19 -17.08
CA ALA A 10 -19.36 37.91 -15.89
C ALA A 10 -19.42 37.04 -14.63
N ALA A 11 -20.44 36.18 -14.48
CA ALA A 11 -20.55 35.22 -13.37
C ALA A 11 -19.49 34.10 -13.44
N CYS A 12 -19.13 33.61 -14.63
CA CYS A 12 -18.04 32.65 -14.81
C CYS A 12 -16.64 33.26 -14.61
N LEU A 13 -16.44 34.54 -14.90
CA LEU A 13 -15.19 35.25 -14.57
C LEU A 13 -15.09 35.61 -13.08
N LEU A 14 -16.23 35.80 -12.39
CA LEU A 14 -16.27 35.99 -10.93
C LEU A 14 -16.11 34.67 -10.15
N ALA A 15 -16.50 33.52 -10.72
CA ALA A 15 -16.25 32.20 -10.13
C ALA A 15 -14.80 31.68 -10.34
N ALA A 16 -14.07 32.25 -11.31
CA ALA A 16 -12.65 31.95 -11.55
C ALA A 16 -11.69 32.88 -10.79
N GLY A 17 -12.22 33.87 -10.08
CA GLY A 17 -11.46 34.77 -9.21
C GLY A 17 -11.68 34.42 -7.75
N GLN A 18 -11.17 33.26 -7.29
CA GLN A 18 -10.73 33.25 -5.89
C GLN A 18 -9.64 34.32 -5.80
N VAL A 19 -9.97 35.48 -5.21
CA VAL A 19 -8.97 36.47 -4.83
C VAL A 19 -8.01 35.71 -3.93
N ARG A 20 -6.85 35.32 -4.47
CA ARG A 20 -5.76 34.72 -3.71
C ARG A 20 -5.38 35.73 -2.64
N ALA A 21 -5.94 35.57 -1.45
CA ALA A 21 -5.55 36.35 -0.30
C ALA A 21 -4.24 35.74 0.19
N ASN A 22 -3.18 36.55 0.27
CA ASN A 22 -1.96 36.08 0.88
C ASN A 22 -2.22 35.68 2.34
N VAL A 23 -1.40 34.77 2.87
CA VAL A 23 -1.42 34.44 4.30
C VAL A 23 -1.27 35.73 5.10
N LYS A 24 -2.19 36.01 6.02
CA LYS A 24 -2.16 37.26 6.80
C LYS A 24 -1.26 37.14 8.01
N ALA A 25 -1.33 35.99 8.71
CA ALA A 25 -0.48 35.73 9.86
C ALA A 25 -0.16 34.24 10.02
N VAL A 26 1.04 33.97 10.53
CA VAL A 26 1.51 32.64 10.93
C VAL A 26 1.69 32.63 12.44
N PHE A 27 0.96 31.75 13.12
CA PHE A 27 1.07 31.57 14.55
C PHE A 27 1.73 30.24 14.90
N ALA A 28 2.18 30.08 16.14
CA ALA A 28 2.55 28.77 16.69
C ALA A 28 1.72 28.45 17.93
N HIS A 29 1.20 27.22 17.99
CA HIS A 29 0.51 26.67 19.14
C HIS A 29 1.47 26.57 20.32
N PHE A 30 1.07 27.06 21.49
CA PHE A 30 1.93 27.14 22.66
C PHE A 30 1.21 26.58 23.89
N MET A 31 1.73 25.51 24.45
CA MET A 31 1.23 24.87 25.67
C MET A 31 1.61 25.70 26.89
N VAL A 32 0.66 26.45 27.46
CA VAL A 32 0.89 27.27 28.65
C VAL A 32 1.13 26.39 29.88
N SER A 33 0.52 25.20 29.95
CA SER A 33 0.70 24.24 31.04
C SER A 33 2.17 23.84 31.26
N ASN A 34 3.00 23.88 30.21
CA ASN A 34 4.44 23.58 30.28
C ASN A 34 5.28 24.72 30.91
N THR A 35 4.68 25.85 31.28
CA THR A 35 5.40 27.08 31.66
C THR A 35 5.36 27.42 33.15
N GLY A 36 5.00 26.47 34.02
CA GLY A 36 4.93 26.69 35.48
C GLY A 36 6.21 27.26 36.12
N LEU A 37 7.37 27.04 35.49
CA LEU A 37 8.68 27.55 35.94
C LEU A 37 9.28 28.63 35.02
N TYR A 38 8.50 29.16 34.07
CA TYR A 38 8.95 30.24 33.19
C TYR A 38 8.98 31.58 33.93
N THR A 39 10.07 32.30 33.72
CA THR A 39 10.20 33.72 34.05
C THR A 39 9.83 34.56 32.83
N VAL A 40 9.72 35.87 33.01
CA VAL A 40 9.56 36.82 31.89
C VAL A 40 10.69 36.66 30.86
N ALA A 41 11.94 36.46 31.29
CA ALA A 41 13.08 36.31 30.39
C ALA A 41 13.00 35.04 29.50
N ASP A 42 12.36 33.98 29.98
CA ASP A 42 12.14 32.79 29.15
C ASP A 42 11.12 33.04 28.05
N TRP A 43 10.04 33.73 28.39
CA TRP A 43 9.06 34.19 27.41
C TRP A 43 9.69 35.17 26.42
N GLU A 44 10.55 36.08 26.86
CA GLU A 44 11.26 37.00 25.98
C GLU A 44 12.16 36.26 24.98
N ASP A 45 12.89 35.23 25.44
CA ASP A 45 13.74 34.41 24.56
C ASP A 45 12.90 33.59 23.56
N ASP A 46 11.81 32.95 24.00
CA ASP A 46 10.90 32.22 23.09
C ASP A 46 10.24 33.14 22.06
N ILE A 47 9.74 34.30 22.48
CA ILE A 47 9.15 35.32 21.59
C ILE A 47 10.20 35.84 20.60
N SER A 48 11.42 36.12 21.07
CA SER A 48 12.50 36.63 20.21
C SER A 48 12.90 35.61 19.14
N LYS A 49 13.01 34.32 19.50
CA LYS A 49 13.30 33.24 18.54
C LYS A 49 12.17 33.02 17.55
N ALA A 50 10.92 33.05 18.01
CA ALA A 50 9.75 32.91 17.13
C ALA A 50 9.64 34.09 16.15
N ALA A 51 9.84 35.32 16.63
CA ALA A 51 9.87 36.51 15.80
C ALA A 51 11.03 36.49 14.78
N ALA A 52 12.22 36.02 15.19
CA ALA A 52 13.35 35.83 14.28
C ALA A 52 13.09 34.77 13.20
N ALA A 53 12.23 33.79 13.49
CA ALA A 53 11.71 32.82 12.52
C ALA A 53 10.52 33.34 11.70
N HIS A 54 10.17 34.63 11.84
CA HIS A 54 9.06 35.34 11.21
C HIS A 54 7.66 34.83 11.61
N ILE A 55 7.54 34.12 12.73
CA ILE A 55 6.24 33.79 13.33
C ILE A 55 5.64 35.08 13.89
N ASP A 56 4.37 35.34 13.60
CA ASP A 56 3.67 36.56 13.99
C ASP A 56 3.15 36.53 15.42
N GLY A 57 2.94 35.34 15.99
CA GLY A 57 2.45 35.24 17.36
C GLY A 57 2.31 33.82 17.91
N PHE A 58 2.02 33.73 19.21
CA PHE A 58 1.66 32.49 19.88
C PHE A 58 0.16 32.36 20.11
N VAL A 59 -0.35 31.15 19.85
CA VAL A 59 -1.68 30.70 20.25
C VAL A 59 -1.55 29.99 21.59
N LEU A 60 -1.88 30.70 22.66
CA LEU A 60 -1.71 30.26 24.05
C LEU A 60 -2.82 29.27 24.40
N ASN A 61 -2.48 27.97 24.37
CA ASN A 61 -3.36 26.88 24.75
C ASN A 61 -3.36 26.69 26.26
N MET A 62 -4.56 26.68 26.85
CA MET A 62 -4.76 26.69 28.29
C MET A 62 -5.91 25.77 28.67
N ALA A 63 -5.68 24.86 29.62
CA ALA A 63 -6.73 24.02 30.17
C ALA A 63 -7.44 24.72 31.35
N ALA A 64 -8.73 24.40 31.54
CA ALA A 64 -9.56 25.00 32.58
C ALA A 64 -9.02 24.69 33.99
N GLY A 65 -9.05 25.67 34.89
CA GLY A 65 -8.72 25.49 36.31
C GLY A 65 -7.25 25.25 36.64
N GLU A 66 -6.32 25.34 35.69
CA GLU A 66 -4.89 25.16 35.96
C GLU A 66 -4.27 26.35 36.69
N ALA A 67 -3.59 26.08 37.80
CA ALA A 67 -2.90 27.09 38.60
C ALA A 67 -1.79 27.83 37.82
N THR A 68 -1.22 27.19 36.79
CA THR A 68 -0.17 27.74 35.93
C THR A 68 -0.67 28.87 35.03
N THR A 69 -1.95 28.86 34.65
CA THR A 69 -2.50 29.74 33.60
C THR A 69 -2.35 31.22 33.96
N GLY A 70 -2.85 31.65 35.11
CA GLY A 70 -2.85 33.07 35.51
C GLY A 70 -1.44 33.69 35.54
N PRO A 71 -0.49 33.14 36.32
CA PRO A 71 0.88 33.66 36.38
C PRO A 71 1.61 33.64 35.04
N SER A 72 1.44 32.56 34.26
CA SER A 72 2.15 32.41 32.99
C SER A 72 1.64 33.39 31.93
N LEU A 73 0.33 33.66 31.88
CA LEU A 73 -0.22 34.70 31.02
C LEU A 73 0.34 36.08 31.38
N ALA A 74 0.40 36.42 32.66
CA ALA A 74 0.96 37.70 33.11
C ALA A 74 2.43 37.85 32.66
N HIS A 75 3.25 36.79 32.79
CA HIS A 75 4.63 36.79 32.28
C HIS A 75 4.70 36.91 30.76
N ALA A 76 3.90 36.15 30.02
CA ALA A 76 3.89 36.16 28.56
C ALA A 76 3.55 37.56 28.00
N PHE A 77 2.50 38.20 28.50
CA PHE A 77 2.13 39.55 28.08
C PHE A 77 3.15 40.60 28.53
N THR A 78 3.77 40.44 29.71
CA THR A 78 4.86 41.33 30.14
C THR A 78 6.05 41.22 29.19
N ALA A 79 6.50 40.00 28.87
CA ALA A 79 7.59 39.75 27.93
C ALA A 79 7.31 40.32 26.54
N ALA A 80 6.12 40.08 25.98
CA ALA A 80 5.74 40.62 24.68
C ALA A 80 5.75 42.16 24.66
N ASN A 81 5.30 42.79 25.75
CA ASN A 81 5.32 44.24 25.87
C ASN A 81 6.74 44.81 26.06
N ASN A 82 7.59 44.14 26.85
CA ASN A 82 8.99 44.54 27.06
C ASN A 82 9.79 44.55 25.76
N LEU A 83 9.57 43.55 24.90
CA LEU A 83 10.25 43.48 23.60
C LEU A 83 9.76 44.54 22.61
N GLY A 84 8.63 45.21 22.88
CA GLY A 84 8.02 46.19 21.99
C GLY A 84 7.77 45.65 20.58
N SER A 85 7.76 44.33 20.41
CA SER A 85 7.83 43.68 19.11
C SER A 85 6.45 43.63 18.46
N SER A 86 6.44 43.50 17.13
CA SER A 86 5.20 43.24 16.39
C SER A 86 4.57 41.88 16.71
N PHE A 87 5.26 41.04 17.49
CA PHE A 87 4.81 39.71 17.88
C PHE A 87 3.56 39.77 18.75
N LYS A 88 2.62 38.86 18.52
CA LYS A 88 1.31 38.86 19.17
C LYS A 88 1.04 37.60 19.97
N LEU A 89 0.09 37.71 20.88
CA LEU A 89 -0.45 36.61 21.67
C LEU A 89 -1.96 36.53 21.45
N LEU A 90 -2.50 35.33 21.38
CA LEU A 90 -3.95 35.10 21.33
C LEU A 90 -4.33 33.83 22.09
N PHE A 91 -5.58 33.75 22.54
CA PHE A 91 -6.02 32.64 23.38
C PHE A 91 -6.56 31.47 22.59
N SER A 92 -6.21 30.27 23.04
CA SER A 92 -6.87 29.01 22.70
C SER A 92 -7.32 28.34 24.00
N PHE A 93 -8.62 28.36 24.26
CA PHE A 93 -9.18 27.68 25.41
C PHE A 93 -9.29 26.19 25.10
N ASP A 94 -8.59 25.36 25.86
CA ASP A 94 -8.64 23.91 25.72
C ASP A 94 -9.82 23.34 26.51
N TYR A 95 -10.85 22.91 25.78
CA TYR A 95 -12.07 22.30 26.35
C TYR A 95 -11.97 20.78 26.51
N ALA A 96 -10.89 20.16 26.01
CA ALA A 96 -10.66 18.71 26.11
C ALA A 96 -9.62 18.33 27.18
N GLY A 97 -8.72 19.25 27.54
CA GLY A 97 -7.57 19.00 28.42
C GLY A 97 -7.96 18.75 29.88
N ASN A 98 -8.80 19.62 30.48
CA ASN A 98 -9.21 19.51 31.88
C ASN A 98 -10.71 19.76 32.09
N GLY A 99 -11.53 19.37 31.11
CA GLY A 99 -12.98 19.60 31.10
C GLY A 99 -13.40 20.91 30.44
N LEU A 100 -14.70 21.19 30.46
CA LEU A 100 -15.26 22.39 29.82
C LEU A 100 -14.89 23.64 30.61
N TRP A 101 -14.56 24.71 29.88
CA TRP A 101 -14.42 26.03 30.48
C TRP A 101 -15.78 26.61 30.87
N ASP A 102 -15.86 27.25 32.03
CA ASP A 102 -17.01 28.07 32.39
C ASP A 102 -17.06 29.32 31.49
N LYS A 103 -18.26 29.64 31.00
CA LYS A 103 -18.48 30.78 30.11
C LYS A 103 -18.01 32.11 30.71
N GLN A 104 -18.23 32.34 32.00
CA GLN A 104 -17.86 33.61 32.65
C GLN A 104 -16.34 33.73 32.78
N ASP A 105 -15.65 32.62 33.05
CA ASP A 105 -14.18 32.61 33.07
C ASP A 105 -13.61 32.96 31.69
N VAL A 106 -14.17 32.39 30.61
CA VAL A 106 -13.76 32.74 29.24
C VAL A 106 -13.96 34.24 28.96
N ILE A 107 -15.12 34.79 29.32
CA ILE A 107 -15.40 36.23 29.17
C ILE A 107 -14.41 37.08 29.97
N ALA A 108 -14.12 36.69 31.22
CA ALA A 108 -13.21 37.40 32.09
C ALA A 108 -11.79 37.45 31.52
N PHE A 109 -11.25 36.31 31.07
CA PHE A 109 -9.92 36.25 30.46
C PHE A 109 -9.82 37.10 29.20
N ILE A 110 -10.79 36.99 28.28
CA ILE A 110 -10.78 37.78 27.05
C ILE A 110 -10.86 39.28 27.40
N THR A 111 -11.75 39.68 28.30
CA THR A 111 -11.91 41.09 28.69
C THR A 111 -10.64 41.66 29.33
N GLN A 112 -9.95 40.85 30.14
CA GLN A 112 -8.73 41.27 30.81
C GLN A 112 -7.57 41.57 29.84
N TYR A 113 -7.39 40.76 28.80
CA TYR A 113 -6.20 40.84 27.94
C TYR A 113 -6.45 41.39 26.54
N SER A 114 -7.69 41.38 26.04
CA SER A 114 -8.04 41.80 24.68
C SER A 114 -7.80 43.28 24.39
N SER A 115 -7.52 44.12 25.39
CA SER A 115 -7.11 45.53 25.26
C SER A 115 -5.59 45.74 25.29
N ASN A 116 -4.81 44.70 25.60
CA ASN A 116 -3.34 44.74 25.62
C ASN A 116 -2.76 44.88 24.20
N PRO A 117 -1.78 45.76 23.93
CA PRO A 117 -1.21 45.95 22.59
C PRO A 117 -0.50 44.70 22.03
N ALA A 118 -0.05 43.78 22.89
CA ALA A 118 0.48 42.48 22.49
C ALA A 118 -0.61 41.46 22.08
N TYR A 119 -1.89 41.71 22.35
CA TYR A 119 -2.97 40.82 21.93
C TYR A 119 -3.23 40.91 20.42
N TYR A 120 -3.32 39.78 19.72
CA TYR A 120 -3.61 39.76 18.28
C TYR A 120 -5.05 40.20 18.01
N ARG A 121 -5.21 41.19 17.11
CA ARG A 121 -6.52 41.66 16.68
C ARG A 121 -6.64 41.63 15.17
N ARG A 122 -7.79 41.16 14.68
CA ARG A 122 -8.19 41.31 13.29
C ARG A 122 -8.95 42.63 13.17
N GLY A 123 -8.25 43.68 12.76
CA GLY A 123 -8.76 45.05 12.88
C GLY A 123 -8.94 45.41 14.35
N SER A 124 -10.17 45.75 14.76
CA SER A 124 -10.49 46.05 16.17
C SER A 124 -10.87 44.82 17.00
N GLN A 125 -11.12 43.66 16.38
CA GLN A 125 -11.66 42.48 17.08
C GLN A 125 -10.54 41.58 17.61
N PRO A 126 -10.53 41.22 18.91
CA PRO A 126 -9.57 40.25 19.45
C PRO A 126 -9.84 38.87 18.86
N LEU A 127 -8.81 38.22 18.32
CA LEU A 127 -8.96 36.86 17.78
C LEU A 127 -8.86 35.84 18.92
N VAL A 128 -9.81 34.92 18.98
CA VAL A 128 -9.87 33.85 19.99
C VAL A 128 -10.09 32.51 19.30
N SER A 129 -9.50 31.45 19.86
CA SER A 129 -9.60 30.08 19.39
C SER A 129 -9.96 29.12 20.53
N THR A 130 -10.18 27.85 20.19
CA THR A 130 -10.27 26.74 21.14
C THR A 130 -9.55 25.51 20.59
N PHE A 131 -9.14 24.62 21.50
CA PHE A 131 -8.95 23.22 21.18
C PHE A 131 -10.20 22.44 21.61
N GLU A 132 -10.89 21.87 20.62
CA GLU A 132 -12.17 21.18 20.79
C GLU A 132 -13.23 22.03 21.51
N GLY A 133 -14.19 21.38 22.18
CA GLY A 133 -15.33 22.03 22.84
C GLY A 133 -16.59 22.27 21.99
N PRO A 134 -16.92 21.46 20.95
CA PRO A 134 -18.16 21.69 20.18
C PRO A 134 -19.44 21.58 21.03
N ALA A 135 -19.38 20.88 22.17
CA ALA A 135 -20.48 20.80 23.13
C ALA A 135 -20.78 22.15 23.81
N ALA A 136 -19.78 23.04 23.92
CA ALA A 136 -19.93 24.39 24.46
C ALA A 136 -20.21 25.45 23.36
N SER A 137 -20.52 25.03 22.12
CA SER A 137 -20.75 25.95 21.00
C SER A 137 -21.87 26.97 21.25
N ASP A 138 -22.87 26.62 22.06
CA ASP A 138 -24.02 27.47 22.40
C ASP A 138 -23.67 28.64 23.34
N ASP A 139 -22.53 28.62 24.01
CA ASP A 139 -22.05 29.73 24.85
C ASP A 139 -21.45 30.87 24.02
N TRP A 140 -20.88 30.56 22.86
CA TRP A 140 -20.10 31.49 22.06
C TRP A 140 -20.86 32.71 21.53
N PRO A 141 -22.16 32.66 21.17
CA PRO A 141 -22.92 33.87 20.86
C PRO A 141 -22.90 34.89 22.00
N SER A 142 -23.03 34.43 23.25
CA SER A 142 -22.99 35.32 24.43
C SER A 142 -21.57 35.81 24.72
N ILE A 143 -20.56 34.94 24.59
CA ILE A 143 -19.15 35.30 24.78
C ILE A 143 -18.75 36.37 23.75
N LYS A 144 -19.09 36.17 22.47
CA LYS A 144 -18.80 37.14 21.40
C LYS A 144 -19.53 38.45 21.61
N ALA A 145 -20.80 38.42 22.03
CA ALA A 145 -21.55 39.63 22.35
C ALA A 145 -20.91 40.43 23.51
N ALA A 146 -20.41 39.74 24.53
CA ALA A 146 -19.78 40.38 25.69
C ALA A 146 -18.36 40.93 25.39
N THR A 147 -17.61 40.29 24.50
CA THR A 147 -16.18 40.55 24.30
C THR A 147 -15.83 41.19 22.96
N GLY A 148 -16.74 41.14 21.98
CA GLY A 148 -16.51 41.58 20.60
C GLY A 148 -15.49 40.73 19.83
N CYS A 149 -15.17 39.52 20.32
CA CYS A 149 -14.11 38.69 19.73
C CYS A 149 -14.45 38.13 18.35
N PHE A 150 -13.41 37.88 17.57
CA PHE A 150 -13.45 37.15 16.31
C PHE A 150 -13.04 35.70 16.59
N PHE A 151 -13.94 34.76 16.36
CA PHE A 151 -13.81 33.40 16.90
C PHE A 151 -13.49 32.35 15.83
N ILE A 152 -12.33 31.69 15.97
CA ILE A 152 -11.87 30.60 15.09
C ILE A 152 -11.53 29.35 15.93
N PRO A 153 -12.50 28.48 16.26
CA PRO A 153 -12.24 27.25 17.00
C PRO A 153 -11.62 26.14 16.15
N SER A 154 -10.93 25.19 16.80
CA SER A 154 -10.74 23.84 16.28
C SER A 154 -11.78 22.90 16.85
N TRP A 155 -12.86 22.67 16.10
CA TRP A 155 -13.83 21.59 16.34
C TRP A 155 -13.57 20.43 15.38
N SER A 156 -12.31 20.02 15.29
CA SER A 156 -11.87 19.03 14.32
C SER A 156 -12.52 17.66 14.53
N SER A 157 -12.93 17.34 15.77
CA SER A 157 -13.71 16.14 16.09
C SER A 157 -15.05 16.01 15.33
N LEU A 158 -15.64 17.13 14.89
CA LEU A 158 -16.88 17.14 14.09
C LEU A 158 -16.62 17.06 12.59
N GLY A 159 -15.40 17.39 12.14
CA GLY A 159 -15.12 17.71 10.74
C GLY A 159 -15.70 19.06 10.28
N ALA A 160 -15.31 19.50 9.08
CA ALA A 160 -15.53 20.86 8.60
C ALA A 160 -17.02 21.28 8.52
N ALA A 161 -17.84 20.56 7.77
CA ALA A 161 -19.22 20.95 7.52
C ALA A 161 -20.10 20.91 8.78
N PRO A 162 -20.06 19.87 9.64
CA PRO A 162 -20.82 19.87 10.88
C PRO A 162 -20.32 20.91 11.89
N ALA A 163 -19.01 21.18 11.94
CA ALA A 163 -18.47 22.27 12.76
C ALA A 163 -18.98 23.63 12.31
N TRP A 164 -18.97 23.90 11.00
CA TRP A 164 -19.47 25.16 10.44
C TRP A 164 -20.99 25.32 10.66
N ALA A 165 -21.75 24.23 10.53
CA ALA A 165 -23.20 24.21 10.74
C ALA A 165 -23.64 24.60 12.17
N LYS A 166 -22.73 24.65 13.14
CA LYS A 166 -23.00 25.21 14.47
C LYS A 166 -23.35 26.70 14.42
N GLY A 167 -22.86 27.44 13.41
CA GLY A 167 -23.29 28.81 13.12
C GLY A 167 -22.80 29.90 14.10
N THR A 168 -21.90 29.58 15.05
CA THR A 168 -21.41 30.54 16.05
C THR A 168 -19.97 31.02 15.81
N ALA A 169 -19.19 30.26 15.05
CA ALA A 169 -17.81 30.58 14.67
C ALA A 169 -17.73 31.59 13.51
N ASP A 170 -16.67 32.40 13.46
CA ASP A 170 -16.37 33.33 12.36
C ASP A 170 -15.40 32.74 11.33
N GLY A 171 -14.77 31.62 11.67
CA GLY A 171 -13.85 30.84 10.85
C GLY A 171 -13.57 29.50 11.52
N LEU A 172 -12.80 28.61 10.91
CA LEU A 172 -12.45 27.33 11.52
C LEU A 172 -10.94 27.05 11.41
N PHE A 173 -10.40 26.42 12.44
CA PHE A 173 -9.05 25.88 12.50
C PHE A 173 -9.10 24.35 12.40
N SER A 174 -8.22 23.77 11.57
CA SER A 174 -8.08 22.32 11.47
C SER A 174 -6.86 21.79 12.21
N TRP A 175 -7.07 20.84 13.12
CA TRP A 175 -6.02 20.09 13.82
C TRP A 175 -5.40 18.96 12.99
N ALA A 176 -5.92 18.71 11.78
CA ALA A 176 -5.49 17.61 10.92
C ALA A 176 -4.18 17.94 10.16
N ALA A 177 -3.07 18.02 10.89
CA ALA A 177 -1.76 18.38 10.32
C ALA A 177 -0.94 17.18 9.82
N TRP A 178 -1.37 15.94 10.11
CA TRP A 178 -0.62 14.71 9.84
C TRP A 178 -1.36 13.73 8.92
N PRO A 179 -0.64 12.91 8.14
CA PRO A 179 -1.24 11.94 7.23
C PRO A 179 -1.83 10.73 7.98
N ASN A 180 -2.89 10.16 7.41
CA ASN A 180 -3.43 8.88 7.84
C ASN A 180 -2.68 7.73 7.14
N GLY A 181 -1.94 6.93 7.90
CA GLY A 181 -1.29 5.71 7.43
C GLY A 181 0.05 5.97 6.73
N PRO A 182 0.56 5.02 5.94
CA PRO A 182 1.87 5.13 5.30
C PRO A 182 1.89 6.05 4.08
N HIS A 183 0.84 6.83 3.84
CA HIS A 183 0.70 7.67 2.65
C HIS A 183 1.31 9.06 2.85
N ARG A 184 1.55 9.77 1.74
CA ARG A 184 1.97 11.18 1.78
C ARG A 184 0.81 12.06 2.23
N MET A 185 1.11 13.19 2.87
CA MET A 185 0.09 14.15 3.28
C MET A 185 -0.68 14.70 2.07
N THR A 186 -2.00 14.83 2.20
CA THR A 186 -2.88 15.41 1.18
C THR A 186 -3.49 16.73 1.65
N THR A 187 -4.13 17.46 0.73
CA THR A 187 -4.90 18.69 1.03
C THR A 187 -6.41 18.46 1.11
N PHE A 188 -6.86 17.19 1.10
CA PHE A 188 -8.29 16.86 1.07
C PHE A 188 -9.05 17.46 2.25
N THR A 189 -8.51 17.30 3.47
CA THR A 189 -9.11 17.89 4.67
C THR A 189 -9.10 19.40 4.57
N ASP A 190 -8.02 20.05 4.14
CA ASP A 190 -7.95 21.50 4.02
C ASP A 190 -9.02 22.04 3.05
N HIS A 191 -9.21 21.38 1.90
CA HIS A 191 -10.28 21.71 0.96
C HIS A 191 -11.68 21.55 1.56
N SER A 192 -11.91 20.54 2.39
CA SER A 192 -13.21 20.39 3.06
C SER A 192 -13.55 21.59 3.98
N TYR A 193 -12.54 22.20 4.60
CA TYR A 193 -12.72 23.43 5.39
C TYR A 193 -12.95 24.64 4.49
N LEU A 194 -12.13 24.82 3.46
CA LEU A 194 -12.28 25.91 2.49
C LEU A 194 -13.68 25.90 1.84
N ASP A 195 -14.16 24.72 1.45
CA ASP A 195 -15.46 24.52 0.82
C ASP A 195 -16.60 24.79 1.81
N ALA A 196 -16.53 24.26 3.03
CA ALA A 196 -17.56 24.46 4.06
C ALA A 196 -17.68 25.94 4.48
N LEU A 197 -16.55 26.64 4.60
CA LEU A 197 -16.50 28.03 5.05
C LEU A 197 -17.00 29.02 3.99
N GLY A 198 -17.04 28.65 2.71
CA GLY A 198 -17.59 29.51 1.65
C GLY A 198 -16.93 30.89 1.55
N GLY A 199 -15.64 30.99 1.90
CA GLY A 199 -14.88 32.24 1.94
C GLY A 199 -14.69 32.86 3.33
N ALA A 200 -15.27 32.29 4.39
CA ALA A 200 -14.89 32.65 5.75
C ALA A 200 -13.44 32.21 6.08
N PRO A 201 -12.75 32.87 7.03
CA PRO A 201 -11.36 32.57 7.34
C PRO A 201 -11.10 31.12 7.73
N TYR A 202 -10.16 30.49 7.02
CA TYR A 202 -9.60 29.19 7.35
C TYR A 202 -8.22 29.36 8.00
N MET A 203 -8.01 28.70 9.13
CA MET A 203 -6.69 28.55 9.76
C MET A 203 -6.17 27.14 9.52
N MET A 204 -5.05 27.03 8.82
CA MET A 204 -4.46 25.76 8.40
C MET A 204 -3.43 25.27 9.41
N GLY A 205 -3.54 24.01 9.86
CA GLY A 205 -2.58 23.37 10.76
C GLY A 205 -1.32 22.90 10.02
N VAL A 206 -0.13 23.17 10.56
CA VAL A 206 1.15 22.73 9.98
C VAL A 206 2.03 22.14 11.08
N SER A 207 2.56 20.94 10.87
CA SER A 207 3.38 20.27 11.89
C SER A 207 4.52 19.49 11.22
N PRO A 208 5.72 19.40 11.84
CA PRO A 208 6.84 18.68 11.24
C PRO A 208 6.82 17.16 11.51
N TRP A 209 6.36 16.76 12.70
CA TRP A 209 6.45 15.39 13.20
C TRP A 209 5.32 15.11 14.20
N PHE A 210 5.11 13.87 14.63
CA PHE A 210 4.30 13.53 15.79
C PHE A 210 4.74 12.20 16.37
N TYR A 211 5.00 12.17 17.67
CA TYR A 211 5.20 10.94 18.43
C TYR A 211 4.90 11.19 19.89
N THR A 212 4.13 10.29 20.50
CA THR A 212 3.82 10.35 21.92
C THR A 212 3.88 8.95 22.52
N ASN A 213 4.41 8.85 23.75
CA ASN A 213 4.28 7.68 24.61
C ASN A 213 4.05 8.18 26.04
N MET A 214 2.80 8.57 26.30
CA MET A 214 2.34 9.20 27.53
C MET A 214 1.14 8.41 28.10
N PRO A 215 1.40 7.26 28.77
CA PRO A 215 0.35 6.43 29.38
C PRO A 215 -0.58 7.18 30.34
N GLY A 216 -0.08 8.21 31.03
CA GLY A 216 -0.89 9.07 31.91
C GLY A 216 -2.01 9.79 31.17
N TYR A 217 -1.82 10.07 29.88
CA TYR A 217 -2.83 10.64 28.98
C TYR A 217 -3.51 9.60 28.08
N ARG A 218 -3.21 8.30 28.27
CA ARG A 218 -3.66 7.20 27.40
C ARG A 218 -3.24 7.40 25.94
N LYS A 219 -2.02 7.94 25.73
CA LYS A 219 -1.46 8.18 24.39
C LYS A 219 -0.21 7.36 24.16
N ASN A 220 -0.15 6.61 23.05
CA ASN A 220 1.05 5.89 22.61
C ASN A 220 1.00 5.57 21.11
N TRP A 221 1.31 6.55 20.26
CA TRP A 221 1.33 6.37 18.80
C TRP A 221 2.23 7.39 18.10
N LEU A 222 2.46 7.21 16.81
CA LEU A 222 3.08 8.18 15.91
C LEU A 222 2.29 8.36 14.62
N TRP A 223 2.41 9.52 13.99
CA TRP A 223 2.02 9.72 12.59
C TRP A 223 3.27 9.88 11.72
N ARG A 224 3.11 9.61 10.42
CA ARG A 224 4.22 9.74 9.46
C ARG A 224 4.67 11.21 9.34
N GLY A 225 5.92 11.47 9.71
CA GLY A 225 6.55 12.79 9.61
C GLY A 225 7.66 12.90 8.54
N ASP A 226 8.00 11.81 7.84
CA ASP A 226 9.12 11.70 6.88
C ASP A 226 9.29 12.90 5.92
N SER A 227 8.19 13.37 5.34
CA SER A 227 8.15 14.49 4.36
C SER A 227 7.47 15.73 4.90
N LEU A 228 6.86 15.63 6.07
CA LEU A 228 5.63 16.36 6.39
C LEU A 228 5.88 17.86 6.44
N TRP A 229 6.99 18.27 7.05
CA TRP A 229 7.36 19.67 7.16
C TRP A 229 7.48 20.34 5.79
N PHE A 230 8.18 19.73 4.85
CA PHE A 230 8.30 20.26 3.49
C PHE A 230 6.95 20.29 2.78
N ASP A 231 6.19 19.19 2.84
CA ASP A 231 4.92 19.04 2.14
C ASP A 231 3.88 20.08 2.58
N ARG A 232 3.69 20.25 3.90
CA ARG A 232 2.71 21.22 4.42
C ARG A 232 3.04 22.66 4.01
N TRP A 233 4.32 23.04 3.96
CA TRP A 233 4.71 24.38 3.50
C TRP A 233 4.46 24.59 2.00
N VAL A 234 4.65 23.55 1.16
CA VAL A 234 4.19 23.60 -0.24
C VAL A 234 2.68 23.77 -0.31
N HIS A 235 1.92 23.06 0.53
CA HIS A 235 0.47 23.19 0.58
C HIS A 235 0.01 24.58 1.05
N VAL A 236 0.67 25.18 2.04
CA VAL A 236 0.42 26.56 2.47
C VAL A 236 0.60 27.54 1.32
N MET A 237 1.71 27.43 0.58
CA MET A 237 1.97 28.30 -0.58
C MET A 237 0.99 28.06 -1.74
N HIS A 238 0.45 26.84 -1.87
CA HIS A 238 -0.52 26.49 -2.91
C HIS A 238 -1.94 26.96 -2.58
N LEU A 239 -2.40 26.70 -1.35
CA LEU A 239 -3.76 26.99 -0.89
C LEU A 239 -3.93 28.44 -0.42
N GLN A 240 -2.86 29.05 0.09
CA GLN A 240 -2.85 30.40 0.68
C GLN A 240 -4.01 30.64 1.66
N PRO A 241 -4.09 29.87 2.78
CA PRO A 241 -5.12 30.09 3.81
C PRO A 241 -4.98 31.48 4.45
N GLU A 242 -6.05 32.03 5.05
CA GLU A 242 -5.96 33.34 5.71
C GLU A 242 -4.97 33.31 6.88
N TYR A 243 -4.94 32.21 7.63
CA TYR A 243 -4.04 31.99 8.76
C TYR A 243 -3.36 30.62 8.68
N VAL A 244 -2.16 30.55 9.23
CA VAL A 244 -1.45 29.27 9.48
C VAL A 244 -1.20 29.17 10.98
N GLN A 245 -1.43 27.99 11.55
CA GLN A 245 -1.00 27.68 12.91
C GLN A 245 -0.05 26.48 12.88
N ILE A 246 1.19 26.73 13.29
CA ILE A 246 2.19 25.68 13.50
C ILE A 246 1.85 24.93 14.78
N ILE A 247 1.76 23.60 14.69
CA ILE A 247 1.48 22.68 15.79
C ILE A 247 2.78 21.90 16.02
N SER A 248 3.66 22.30 16.94
CA SER A 248 3.52 23.38 17.93
C SER A 248 4.87 24.05 18.23
N TRP A 249 4.90 25.08 19.07
CA TRP A 249 6.13 25.69 19.58
C TRP A 249 6.79 24.82 20.65
N ASN A 250 6.06 24.36 21.67
CA ASN A 250 6.64 23.73 22.88
C ASN A 250 5.84 22.51 23.40
N ASP A 251 5.09 21.81 22.54
CA ASP A 251 4.48 20.54 22.96
C ASP A 251 5.49 19.40 22.85
N TYR A 252 6.25 19.23 23.93
CA TYR A 252 7.28 18.19 24.03
C TYR A 252 6.68 16.79 24.11
N GLY A 253 5.51 16.61 24.77
CA GLY A 253 4.88 15.31 24.99
C GLY A 253 4.25 14.69 23.74
N GLU A 254 4.18 15.44 22.64
CA GLU A 254 3.72 14.94 21.34
C GLU A 254 4.81 15.06 20.25
N SER A 255 6.05 15.42 20.64
CA SER A 255 7.24 15.44 19.78
C SER A 255 7.13 16.30 18.52
N HIS A 256 6.22 17.27 18.50
CA HIS A 256 5.98 18.12 17.33
C HIS A 256 6.34 19.59 17.56
N HIS A 257 7.03 19.87 18.66
CA HIS A 257 7.59 21.18 18.97
C HIS A 257 8.64 21.59 17.93
N ILE A 258 8.70 22.90 17.62
CA ILE A 258 9.75 23.53 16.80
C ILE A 258 10.58 24.56 17.58
N GLY A 259 10.19 24.86 18.82
CA GLY A 259 10.90 25.76 19.72
C GLY A 259 12.11 25.08 20.39
N PRO A 260 12.93 25.86 21.11
CA PRO A 260 14.08 25.33 21.82
C PRO A 260 13.65 24.41 22.97
N LEU A 261 14.48 23.41 23.27
CA LEU A 261 14.32 22.58 24.45
C LEU A 261 14.53 23.40 25.73
N ARG A 262 13.64 23.21 26.73
CA ARG A 262 13.77 23.81 28.06
C ARG A 262 13.64 22.78 29.17
N ASP A 263 14.72 22.57 29.92
CA ASP A 263 14.77 21.58 31.02
C ASP A 263 13.66 21.74 32.06
N LYS A 264 13.25 22.98 32.30
CA LYS A 264 12.20 23.34 33.27
C LYS A 264 10.77 23.22 32.73
N ALA A 265 10.59 22.74 31.50
CA ALA A 265 9.31 22.65 30.80
C ALA A 265 8.87 21.20 30.52
N TYR A 266 9.53 20.22 31.13
CA TYR A 266 9.28 18.79 30.90
C TYR A 266 8.29 18.15 31.88
N VAL A 267 7.43 18.96 32.51
CA VAL A 267 6.42 18.49 33.47
C VAL A 267 5.52 17.40 32.89
N ALA A 268 5.22 17.47 31.58
CA ALA A 268 4.43 16.45 30.90
C ALA A 268 4.99 15.03 31.10
N PHE A 269 6.32 14.85 31.15
CA PHE A 269 6.96 13.53 31.22
C PHE A 269 6.96 12.89 32.62
N ASP A 270 6.60 13.63 33.67
CA ASP A 270 6.74 13.12 35.04
C ASP A 270 5.72 12.01 35.38
N GLY A 271 5.94 11.35 36.54
CA GLY A 271 5.10 10.24 37.01
C GLY A 271 3.68 10.64 37.46
N THR A 272 3.38 11.93 37.56
CA THR A 272 2.06 12.44 37.97
C THR A 272 1.20 12.86 36.78
N HIS A 273 1.81 13.34 35.71
CA HIS A 273 1.16 13.87 34.52
C HIS A 273 1.09 12.80 33.42
N GLY A 274 2.00 12.83 32.44
CA GLY A 274 1.96 11.94 31.28
C GLY A 274 2.59 10.56 31.50
N ARG A 275 3.30 10.34 32.61
CA ARG A 275 3.86 9.03 33.01
C ARG A 275 4.71 8.38 31.92
N ALA A 276 5.51 9.18 31.23
CA ALA A 276 6.34 8.70 30.14
C ALA A 276 7.32 7.64 30.64
N PRO A 277 7.59 6.57 29.88
CA PRO A 277 8.58 5.56 30.28
C PRO A 277 10.00 6.13 30.38
N PHE A 278 10.28 7.17 29.59
CA PHE A 278 11.47 8.01 29.66
C PHE A 278 11.18 9.34 28.97
N ASN A 279 11.99 10.35 29.22
CA ASN A 279 11.89 11.62 28.51
C ASN A 279 12.56 11.49 27.13
N TYR A 280 11.73 11.27 26.10
CA TYR A 280 12.17 11.08 24.72
C TYR A 280 12.54 12.36 23.97
N VAL A 281 12.47 13.54 24.59
CA VAL A 281 12.94 14.81 23.99
C VAL A 281 14.33 15.23 24.49
N LEU A 282 14.90 14.55 25.48
CA LEU A 282 16.26 14.86 25.95
C LEU A 282 17.28 14.75 24.82
N ASN A 283 18.05 15.82 24.62
CA ASN A 283 19.04 15.93 23.54
C ASN A 283 18.47 15.67 22.14
N LYS A 284 17.20 16.04 21.92
CA LYS A 284 16.52 15.98 20.61
C LYS A 284 16.12 17.39 20.18
N PRO A 285 17.07 18.24 19.75
CA PRO A 285 16.75 19.58 19.31
C PRO A 285 15.90 19.53 18.04
N HIS A 286 14.82 20.31 18.03
CA HIS A 286 13.90 20.46 16.90
C HIS A 286 13.95 21.86 16.27
N ASP A 287 14.66 22.79 16.91
CA ASP A 287 14.81 24.19 16.48
C ASP A 287 15.52 24.35 15.13
N GLY A 288 16.18 23.30 14.64
CA GLY A 288 16.64 23.21 13.24
C GLY A 288 15.51 23.44 12.22
N TRP A 289 14.25 23.11 12.54
CA TRP A 289 13.09 23.42 11.67
C TRP A 289 12.76 24.90 11.56
N LEU A 290 13.27 25.75 12.47
CA LEU A 290 13.15 27.21 12.37
C LEU A 290 13.97 27.79 11.22
N THR A 291 15.05 27.11 10.81
CA THR A 291 16.08 27.60 9.89
C THR A 291 15.51 28.17 8.58
N PHE A 292 14.48 27.52 8.03
CA PHE A 292 13.87 27.94 6.75
C PHE A 292 12.55 28.69 6.90
N LEU A 293 12.04 28.87 8.13
CA LEU A 293 10.78 29.55 8.35
C LEU A 293 10.78 31.00 7.84
N PRO A 294 11.83 31.83 8.01
CA PRO A 294 11.84 33.18 7.45
C PRO A 294 11.53 33.20 5.95
N PHE A 295 12.20 32.34 5.17
CA PHE A 295 11.96 32.19 3.74
C PHE A 295 10.53 31.72 3.44
N LEU A 296 10.05 30.69 4.14
CA LEU A 296 8.76 30.07 3.89
C LEU A 296 7.58 30.99 4.25
N VAL A 297 7.68 31.67 5.39
CA VAL A 297 6.67 32.63 5.87
C VAL A 297 6.63 33.85 4.96
N ASP A 298 7.77 34.42 4.59
CA ASP A 298 7.80 35.58 3.69
C ASP A 298 7.24 35.24 2.31
N MET A 299 7.58 34.07 1.77
CA MET A 299 6.99 33.58 0.52
C MET A 299 5.46 33.48 0.63
N ALA A 300 4.94 32.90 1.72
CA ALA A 300 3.51 32.71 1.91
C ALA A 300 2.72 34.04 2.11
N LYS A 301 3.32 35.03 2.79
CA LYS A 301 2.69 36.32 3.10
C LYS A 301 2.84 37.36 1.99
N SER A 302 3.96 37.34 1.27
CA SER A 302 4.32 38.39 0.29
C SER A 302 4.34 37.88 -1.15
N ASN A 303 4.09 36.59 -1.40
CA ASN A 303 4.26 35.91 -2.70
C ASN A 303 5.68 35.96 -3.27
N THR A 304 6.64 36.52 -2.54
CA THR A 304 8.04 36.66 -2.96
C THR A 304 8.88 36.94 -1.72
N THR A 305 10.16 36.61 -1.79
CA THR A 305 11.14 36.97 -0.77
C THR A 305 12.53 37.02 -1.41
N THR A 306 13.52 37.49 -0.66
CA THR A 306 14.94 37.37 -1.02
C THR A 306 15.68 36.78 0.15
N PHE A 307 16.66 35.92 -0.10
CA PHE A 307 17.54 35.39 0.94
C PHE A 307 18.99 35.55 0.52
N ASN A 308 19.89 35.71 1.49
CA ASN A 308 21.31 35.93 1.27
C ASN A 308 22.17 34.89 2.03
N GLN A 309 21.55 33.79 2.46
CA GLN A 309 22.21 32.69 3.16
C GLN A 309 21.77 31.35 2.59
N GLU A 310 22.73 30.51 2.22
CA GLU A 310 22.49 29.09 1.94
C GLU A 310 22.57 28.30 3.24
N ASN A 311 21.67 27.33 3.43
CA ASN A 311 21.75 26.41 4.57
C ASN A 311 21.14 25.04 4.24
N VAL A 312 21.43 24.03 5.06
CA VAL A 312 20.86 22.67 5.01
C VAL A 312 20.28 22.31 6.38
N VAL A 313 19.11 21.67 6.38
CA VAL A 313 18.49 21.07 7.55
C VAL A 313 18.29 19.59 7.28
N ALA A 314 18.59 18.73 8.25
CA ALA A 314 18.34 17.31 8.16
C ALA A 314 17.63 16.80 9.41
N TRP A 315 16.80 15.77 9.25
CA TRP A 315 16.14 15.11 10.36
C TRP A 315 16.14 13.60 10.15
N TYR A 316 16.28 12.88 11.26
CA TYR A 316 16.36 11.42 11.27
C TYR A 316 16.13 10.91 12.69
N ARG A 317 15.71 9.65 12.81
CA ARG A 317 15.76 8.97 14.10
C ARG A 317 17.18 8.53 14.40
N GLU A 318 17.63 8.76 15.63
CA GLU A 318 18.91 8.23 16.09
C GLU A 318 18.88 6.72 16.32
N THR A 319 17.69 6.11 16.35
CA THR A 319 17.53 4.67 16.56
C THR A 319 16.75 4.07 15.39
N PRO A 320 17.33 3.10 14.65
CA PRO A 320 16.61 2.36 13.62
C PRO A 320 15.36 1.69 14.18
N GLY A 321 14.29 1.61 13.37
CA GLY A 321 12.99 1.11 13.82
C GLY A 321 13.00 -0.34 14.31
N SER A 322 13.98 -1.13 13.85
CA SER A 322 14.20 -2.53 14.23
C SER A 322 15.20 -2.74 15.37
N ALA A 323 15.84 -1.69 15.88
CA ALA A 323 16.92 -1.85 16.85
C ALA A 323 16.41 -2.36 18.21
N CYS A 324 15.21 -1.97 18.61
CA CYS A 324 14.64 -2.21 19.94
C CYS A 324 13.13 -2.45 19.89
N GLY A 325 12.54 -2.77 21.05
CA GLY A 325 11.09 -2.90 21.17
C GLY A 325 10.38 -1.57 20.88
N THR A 326 9.16 -1.62 20.36
CA THR A 326 8.41 -0.41 20.03
C THR A 326 7.93 0.37 21.26
N GLY A 327 8.03 -0.21 22.47
CA GLY A 327 7.45 0.37 23.70
C GLY A 327 5.92 0.41 23.68
N GLY A 328 5.28 -0.46 22.90
CA GLY A 328 3.83 -0.46 22.66
C GLY A 328 3.36 0.64 21.71
N THR A 329 4.27 1.44 21.13
CA THR A 329 3.91 2.48 20.17
C THR A 329 3.38 1.86 18.88
N THR A 330 2.23 2.36 18.46
CA THR A 330 1.62 2.05 17.15
C THR A 330 1.89 3.17 16.15
N GLY A 331 1.98 2.83 14.87
CA GLY A 331 1.79 3.80 13.80
C GLY A 331 0.30 4.04 13.63
N ASN A 332 -0.15 5.29 13.70
CA ASN A 332 -1.56 5.70 13.86
C ASN A 332 -2.23 5.13 15.12
N THR A 333 -3.48 5.53 15.39
CA THR A 333 -4.21 5.08 16.58
C THR A 333 -5.67 4.74 16.31
N ALA A 334 -6.10 3.59 16.83
CA ALA A 334 -7.51 3.17 16.82
C ALA A 334 -8.41 4.14 17.62
N SER A 335 -7.86 4.87 18.60
CA SER A 335 -8.58 5.88 19.38
C SER A 335 -9.10 7.05 18.53
N GLN A 336 -8.52 7.26 17.35
CA GLN A 336 -8.96 8.23 16.35
C GLN A 336 -9.62 7.57 15.14
N LEU A 337 -10.12 6.33 15.30
CA LEU A 337 -10.76 5.55 14.23
C LEU A 337 -9.84 5.30 13.03
N GLN A 338 -8.53 5.19 13.26
CA GLN A 338 -7.54 4.91 12.23
C GLN A 338 -7.10 3.44 12.27
N GLN A 339 -6.83 2.88 11.10
CA GLN A 339 -6.07 1.64 11.00
C GLN A 339 -4.68 1.86 11.61
N THR A 340 -4.23 0.94 12.46
CA THR A 340 -2.87 0.97 13.01
C THR A 340 -1.91 0.20 12.11
N TYR A 341 -0.65 0.58 12.19
CA TYR A 341 0.45 0.00 11.45
C TYR A 341 1.63 -0.22 12.39
N PRO A 342 2.59 -1.11 12.05
CA PRO A 342 3.87 -1.10 12.72
C PRO A 342 4.53 0.28 12.59
N PRO A 343 5.02 0.90 13.68
CA PRO A 343 5.54 2.27 13.66
C PRO A 343 6.69 2.48 12.65
N ALA A 344 7.51 1.46 12.43
CA ALA A 344 8.60 1.49 11.44
C ALA A 344 8.15 1.61 9.98
N VAL A 345 6.88 1.31 9.67
CA VAL A 345 6.31 1.51 8.33
C VAL A 345 6.03 3.00 8.07
N LEU A 346 5.63 3.74 9.11
CA LEU A 346 5.30 5.17 9.02
C LEU A 346 6.51 6.06 9.22
N ALA A 347 7.43 5.64 10.07
CA ALA A 347 8.67 6.34 10.34
C ALA A 347 9.80 5.54 9.68
N GLN A 348 10.25 5.94 8.50
CA GLN A 348 11.24 5.16 7.74
C GLN A 348 12.67 5.34 8.28
N ASP A 349 13.53 4.33 8.12
CA ASP A 349 14.96 4.38 8.48
C ASP A 349 15.75 5.12 7.40
N ARG A 350 15.59 6.45 7.35
CA ARG A 350 16.24 7.34 6.38
C ARG A 350 16.75 8.62 7.06
N VAL A 351 17.79 9.21 6.47
CA VAL A 351 18.20 10.59 6.74
C VAL A 351 17.53 11.48 5.72
N PHE A 352 16.59 12.29 6.19
CA PHE A 352 15.88 13.27 5.37
C PHE A 352 16.58 14.61 5.44
N TYR A 353 16.57 15.37 4.35
CA TYR A 353 17.19 16.69 4.32
C TYR A 353 16.49 17.66 3.36
N ALA A 354 16.59 18.94 3.68
CA ALA A 354 16.20 20.05 2.83
C ALA A 354 17.31 21.12 2.82
N ALA A 355 17.48 21.80 1.69
CA ALA A 355 18.48 22.86 1.55
C ALA A 355 17.90 24.08 0.86
N LEU A 356 18.11 25.27 1.42
CA LEU A 356 17.80 26.54 0.78
C LEU A 356 19.04 27.03 0.05
N LEU A 357 19.00 27.07 -1.28
CA LEU A 357 20.17 27.33 -2.13
C LEU A 357 19.91 28.43 -3.15
N GLY A 358 20.91 29.29 -3.37
CA GLY A 358 20.89 30.35 -4.38
C GLY A 358 21.25 29.87 -5.78
N SER A 359 21.69 28.62 -5.92
CA SER A 359 21.93 27.95 -7.21
C SER A 359 22.04 26.42 -7.00
N PRO A 360 21.85 25.61 -8.05
CA PRO A 360 21.96 24.15 -7.94
C PRO A 360 23.27 23.67 -7.31
N ALA A 361 23.18 22.62 -6.50
CA ALA A 361 24.30 21.96 -5.83
C ALA A 361 24.03 20.46 -5.68
N SER A 362 25.07 19.68 -5.36
CA SER A 362 24.97 18.25 -5.05
C SER A 362 24.95 18.03 -3.55
N VAL A 363 24.39 16.90 -3.11
CA VAL A 363 24.31 16.50 -1.70
C VAL A 363 24.95 15.13 -1.50
N SER A 364 25.64 14.97 -0.37
CA SER A 364 26.16 13.69 0.10
C SER A 364 25.89 13.54 1.59
N VAL A 365 25.59 12.33 2.03
CA VAL A 365 25.32 12.01 3.44
C VAL A 365 26.33 10.97 3.91
N SER A 366 27.02 11.25 5.01
CA SER A 366 27.92 10.31 5.67
C SER A 366 27.28 9.80 6.96
N ILE A 367 27.24 8.48 7.16
CA ILE A 367 26.80 7.83 8.38
C ILE A 367 27.95 6.96 8.89
N GLY A 368 28.48 7.27 10.08
CA GLY A 368 29.61 6.52 10.65
C GLY A 368 30.89 6.58 9.81
N GLY A 369 31.06 7.64 9.03
CA GLY A 369 32.19 7.81 8.09
C GLY A 369 31.96 7.18 6.71
N GLN A 370 30.84 6.46 6.49
CA GLN A 370 30.49 5.94 5.18
C GLN A 370 29.66 6.96 4.39
N SER A 371 30.23 7.50 3.32
CA SER A 371 29.58 8.50 2.46
C SER A 371 28.73 7.86 1.36
N VAL A 372 27.50 8.35 1.21
CA VAL A 372 26.55 7.98 0.16
C VAL A 372 26.19 9.25 -0.61
N ALA A 373 26.22 9.18 -1.95
CA ALA A 373 25.72 10.25 -2.80
C ALA A 373 24.19 10.36 -2.63
N GLY A 374 23.70 11.54 -2.28
CA GLY A 374 22.27 11.81 -2.16
C GLY A 374 21.67 12.32 -3.46
N THR A 375 20.36 12.18 -3.60
CA THR A 375 19.58 12.76 -4.71
C THR A 375 18.65 13.86 -4.20
N TRP A 376 18.23 14.75 -5.09
CA TRP A 376 17.14 15.68 -4.85
C TRP A 376 15.85 15.06 -5.40
N ASP A 377 14.93 14.72 -4.49
CA ASP A 377 13.60 14.25 -4.84
C ASP A 377 12.75 15.40 -5.38
N ILE A 378 13.02 16.62 -4.89
CA ILE A 378 12.36 17.86 -5.28
C ILE A 378 13.40 18.97 -5.45
N THR A 379 13.31 19.68 -6.58
CA THR A 379 14.15 20.84 -6.91
C THR A 379 13.27 22.06 -7.21
N PRO A 380 13.61 23.27 -6.74
CA PRO A 380 12.85 24.47 -7.04
C PRO A 380 12.97 24.88 -8.51
N SER A 381 11.89 25.46 -9.05
CA SER A 381 11.90 26.03 -10.41
C SER A 381 12.94 27.14 -10.51
N GLY A 382 13.75 27.14 -11.58
CA GLY A 382 14.85 28.10 -11.77
C GLY A 382 16.10 27.80 -10.92
N GLY A 383 16.11 26.74 -10.11
CA GLY A 383 17.28 26.33 -9.34
C GLY A 383 17.62 27.23 -8.13
N VAL A 384 16.70 28.10 -7.73
CA VAL A 384 16.84 29.01 -6.58
C VAL A 384 15.68 28.74 -5.62
N GLY A 385 15.98 28.37 -4.37
CA GLY A 385 14.97 28.09 -3.35
C GLY A 385 15.22 26.78 -2.62
N LEU A 386 14.13 26.12 -2.19
CA LEU A 386 14.18 24.97 -1.31
C LEU A 386 14.24 23.64 -2.10
N TYR A 387 15.29 22.88 -1.83
CA TYR A 387 15.52 21.52 -2.30
C TYR A 387 15.15 20.52 -1.20
N ARG A 388 14.74 19.29 -1.57
CA ARG A 388 14.44 18.20 -0.62
C ARG A 388 14.91 16.85 -1.15
N GLY A 389 15.42 16.00 -0.27
CA GLY A 389 15.84 14.64 -0.58
C GLY A 389 15.93 13.75 0.64
N SER A 390 16.36 12.51 0.45
CA SER A 390 16.68 11.58 1.53
C SER A 390 17.61 10.47 1.08
N VAL A 391 18.35 9.88 2.03
CA VAL A 391 19.08 8.63 1.82
C VAL A 391 18.63 7.58 2.84
N PRO A 392 18.57 6.29 2.47
CA PRO A 392 18.32 5.24 3.44
C PRO A 392 19.51 5.06 4.39
N MET A 393 19.23 4.65 5.63
CA MET A 393 20.27 4.30 6.59
C MET A 393 21.00 3.02 6.18
N ASP A 394 20.30 2.05 5.56
CA ASP A 394 20.78 0.70 5.17
C ASP A 394 21.61 0.00 6.26
N GLY A 395 21.18 0.07 7.52
CA GLY A 395 21.88 -0.54 8.65
C GLY A 395 23.16 0.20 9.10
N ARG A 396 23.52 1.34 8.49
CA ARG A 396 24.65 2.16 8.92
C ARG A 396 24.35 2.84 10.25
N THR A 397 25.34 2.87 11.13
CA THR A 397 25.32 3.54 12.44
C THR A 397 26.52 4.48 12.56
N GLY A 398 26.48 5.39 13.54
CA GLY A 398 27.52 6.39 13.79
C GLY A 398 27.11 7.81 13.39
N ALA A 399 28.05 8.74 13.49
CA ALA A 399 27.81 10.19 13.29
C ALA A 399 27.22 10.48 11.90
N VAL A 400 26.20 11.34 11.86
CA VAL A 400 25.53 11.75 10.62
C VAL A 400 26.05 13.12 10.19
N VAL A 401 26.47 13.21 8.93
CA VAL A 401 26.94 14.46 8.32
C VAL A 401 26.31 14.62 6.94
N VAL A 402 25.54 15.69 6.75
CA VAL A 402 24.94 16.06 5.45
C VAL A 402 25.74 17.21 4.86
N SER A 403 26.31 17.00 3.67
CA SER A 403 27.19 17.97 3.02
C SER A 403 26.63 18.38 1.66
N ILE A 404 26.53 19.70 1.44
CA ILE A 404 26.21 20.30 0.15
C ILE A 404 27.50 20.72 -0.53
N THR A 405 27.67 20.37 -1.79
CA THR A 405 28.86 20.69 -2.59
C THR A 405 28.48 21.27 -3.95
N ARG A 406 29.30 22.18 -4.46
CA ARG A 406 29.13 22.81 -5.77
C ARG A 406 30.48 22.81 -6.47
N SER A 407 30.54 22.18 -7.64
CA SER A 407 31.78 22.02 -8.42
C SER A 407 32.95 21.43 -7.59
N GLY A 408 32.65 20.44 -6.74
CA GLY A 408 33.63 19.78 -5.87
C GLY A 408 34.04 20.59 -4.62
N SER A 409 33.57 21.83 -4.47
CA SER A 409 33.83 22.67 -3.28
C SER A 409 32.69 22.57 -2.28
N GLY A 410 33.01 22.58 -0.98
CA GLY A 410 32.02 22.61 0.10
C GLY A 410 31.16 23.88 0.08
N VAL A 411 29.85 23.73 0.25
CA VAL A 411 28.87 24.82 0.33
C VAL A 411 28.42 25.04 1.77
N VAL A 412 27.71 24.06 2.33
CA VAL A 412 27.24 24.04 3.72
C VAL A 412 27.28 22.59 4.20
N GLN A 413 27.49 22.38 5.50
CA GLN A 413 27.45 21.07 6.13
C GLN A 413 26.64 21.16 7.43
N ALA A 414 25.83 20.13 7.71
CA ALA A 414 25.18 19.90 8.98
C ALA A 414 25.70 18.59 9.58
N SER A 415 26.00 18.61 10.88
CA SER A 415 26.46 17.44 11.63
C SER A 415 25.53 17.19 12.81
N GLY A 416 25.27 15.92 13.12
CA GLY A 416 24.33 15.54 14.16
C GLY A 416 24.74 14.34 14.98
N ASN A 417 23.90 14.05 15.98
CA ASN A 417 24.05 12.92 16.87
C ASN A 417 24.16 11.60 16.09
N PRO A 418 24.93 10.63 16.60
CA PRO A 418 25.12 9.37 15.91
C PRO A 418 23.84 8.54 15.87
N ILE A 419 23.63 7.82 14.76
CA ILE A 419 22.67 6.72 14.70
C ILE A 419 23.23 5.55 15.51
N THR A 420 22.44 5.00 16.41
CA THR A 420 22.83 3.97 17.38
C THR A 420 21.73 2.93 17.55
N THR A 421 22.11 1.71 17.92
CA THR A 421 21.17 0.66 18.32
C THR A 421 20.93 0.63 19.83
N ALA A 422 21.56 1.53 20.59
CA ALA A 422 21.35 1.66 22.03
C ALA A 422 20.01 2.37 22.34
N CYS A 423 19.24 1.79 23.27
CA CYS A 423 17.91 2.27 23.60
C CYS A 423 17.71 2.45 25.09
N THR A 424 17.07 3.55 25.46
CA THR A 424 16.67 3.81 26.85
C THR A 424 15.52 2.87 27.21
N GLY A 425 15.70 2.05 28.24
CA GLY A 425 14.69 1.07 28.67
C GLY A 425 14.37 0.00 27.63
N GLY A 426 15.25 -0.25 26.65
CA GLY A 426 15.00 -1.22 25.57
C GLY A 426 13.91 -0.80 24.57
N MET A 427 13.54 0.49 24.55
CA MET A 427 12.49 1.04 23.70
C MET A 427 13.07 1.96 22.62
N THR A 428 12.58 1.81 21.39
CA THR A 428 12.89 2.72 20.28
C THR A 428 12.33 4.10 20.57
N ASN A 429 13.18 5.13 20.49
CA ASN A 429 12.73 6.51 20.51
C ASN A 429 12.30 6.94 19.09
N TRP A 430 11.01 7.17 18.89
CA TRP A 430 10.45 7.57 17.61
C TRP A 430 10.49 9.09 17.36
N ASN A 431 10.99 9.86 18.33
CA ASN A 431 11.25 11.29 18.20
C ASN A 431 12.53 11.52 17.36
N PRO A 432 12.49 12.34 16.29
CA PRO A 432 13.67 12.60 15.47
C PRO A 432 14.64 13.55 16.17
N SER A 433 15.87 13.55 15.68
CA SER A 433 16.79 14.67 15.86
C SER A 433 16.75 15.54 14.63
N VAL A 434 16.80 16.87 14.83
CA VAL A 434 16.86 17.85 13.75
C VAL A 434 18.18 18.59 13.86
N ILE A 435 18.90 18.66 12.75
CA ILE A 435 20.18 19.34 12.65
C ILE A 435 20.14 20.37 11.54
N SER A 436 20.82 21.49 11.75
CA SER A 436 21.00 22.52 10.75
C SER A 436 22.48 22.82 10.56
N GLY A 437 22.83 23.28 9.37
CA GLY A 437 24.19 23.69 9.04
C GLY A 437 24.48 25.11 9.50
N SER A 438 25.76 25.47 9.45
CA SER A 438 26.14 26.87 9.56
C SER A 438 25.79 27.62 8.26
N PRO A 439 25.04 28.73 8.33
CA PRO A 439 24.62 29.44 7.13
C PRO A 439 25.82 30.00 6.37
N ARG A 440 25.80 29.88 5.04
CA ARG A 440 26.80 30.46 4.15
C ARG A 440 26.23 31.72 3.50
N SER A 441 26.87 32.86 3.71
CA SER A 441 26.50 34.10 3.03
C SER A 441 26.71 34.00 1.51
N ILE A 442 25.74 34.53 0.76
CA ILE A 442 25.74 34.67 -0.69
C ILE A 442 25.23 36.06 -1.08
N ALA A 443 25.36 36.43 -2.36
CA ALA A 443 24.63 37.56 -2.90
C ALA A 443 23.11 37.31 -2.78
N PRO A 444 22.28 38.35 -2.57
CA PRO A 444 20.82 38.18 -2.47
C PRO A 444 20.27 37.40 -3.67
N ALA A 445 19.59 36.31 -3.38
CA ALA A 445 18.94 35.44 -4.33
C ALA A 445 17.42 35.52 -4.17
N THR A 446 16.72 35.58 -5.31
CA THR A 446 15.26 35.71 -5.36
C THR A 446 14.70 34.47 -6.05
N PRO A 447 13.89 33.64 -5.37
CA PRO A 447 13.19 32.54 -6.03
C PRO A 447 12.08 33.08 -6.95
N LEU A 448 11.48 32.19 -7.73
CA LEU A 448 10.29 32.55 -8.50
C LEU A 448 9.14 32.99 -7.58
N SER A 449 8.50 34.11 -7.92
CA SER A 449 7.33 34.61 -7.18
C SER A 449 6.13 33.66 -7.27
N LEU A 450 5.39 33.49 -6.18
CA LEU A 450 4.14 32.72 -6.14
C LEU A 450 3.06 33.28 -7.07
N ALA A 451 3.06 34.60 -7.32
CA ALA A 451 2.12 35.23 -8.25
C ALA A 451 2.35 34.77 -9.70
N GLY A 452 3.60 34.47 -10.07
CA GLY A 452 3.97 33.88 -11.35
C GLY A 452 4.07 32.35 -11.34
N SER A 453 3.76 31.72 -10.20
CA SER A 453 3.87 30.27 -10.04
C SER A 453 2.52 29.58 -10.14
N VAL A 454 2.56 28.37 -10.67
CA VAL A 454 1.46 27.41 -10.66
C VAL A 454 1.94 26.12 -10.03
N CYS A 455 1.02 25.21 -9.73
CA CYS A 455 1.42 23.84 -9.48
C CYS A 455 2.13 23.27 -10.71
N THR A 456 3.23 22.56 -10.51
CA THR A 456 4.01 21.93 -11.61
C THR A 456 4.20 20.43 -11.41
N SER A 457 3.81 19.91 -10.25
CA SER A 457 3.73 18.48 -9.98
C SER A 457 2.72 18.25 -8.87
N GLY A 458 1.97 17.15 -8.98
CA GLY A 458 0.96 16.79 -8.01
C GLY A 458 0.56 15.33 -8.14
N PHE A 459 -0.17 14.83 -7.16
CA PHE A 459 -0.73 13.49 -7.14
C PHE A 459 -2.17 13.53 -6.66
N GLY A 460 -2.90 12.44 -6.80
CA GLY A 460 -4.20 12.24 -6.17
C GLY A 460 -4.27 10.84 -5.57
N ASP A 461 -5.43 10.48 -5.03
CA ASP A 461 -5.76 9.07 -4.72
C ASP A 461 -5.42 8.16 -5.92
N PRO A 462 -5.03 6.88 -5.73
CA PRO A 462 -4.68 5.99 -6.84
C PRO A 462 -5.65 6.02 -8.03
N LYS A 463 -6.95 6.24 -7.82
CA LYS A 463 -7.94 6.37 -8.92
C LYS A 463 -7.84 7.67 -9.75
N TYR A 464 -7.24 8.72 -9.19
CA TYR A 464 -6.99 10.01 -9.86
C TYR A 464 -5.52 10.21 -10.26
N LEU A 465 -4.63 9.27 -9.91
CA LEU A 465 -3.18 9.46 -9.94
C LEU A 465 -2.68 10.08 -11.25
N ASP A 466 -3.05 9.50 -12.39
CA ASP A 466 -2.54 9.96 -13.68
C ASP A 466 -3.17 11.30 -14.13
N LEU A 467 -4.47 11.48 -13.89
CA LEU A 467 -5.17 12.73 -14.19
C LEU A 467 -4.61 13.88 -13.37
N CYS A 468 -4.38 13.68 -12.08
CA CYS A 468 -3.76 14.67 -11.20
C CYS A 468 -2.31 14.95 -11.60
N SER A 469 -1.53 13.91 -11.89
CA SER A 469 -0.13 14.09 -12.33
C SER A 469 -0.05 14.93 -13.60
N PHE A 470 -0.91 14.65 -14.59
CA PHE A 470 -0.98 15.43 -15.83
C PHE A 470 -1.47 16.86 -15.58
N ALA A 471 -2.61 17.01 -14.90
CA ALA A 471 -3.28 18.29 -14.75
C ALA A 471 -2.45 19.27 -13.90
N CYS A 472 -1.93 18.80 -12.75
CA CYS A 472 -1.12 19.60 -11.86
C CYS A 472 0.19 20.03 -12.53
N ARG A 473 0.74 19.28 -13.50
CA ARG A 473 1.93 19.71 -14.27
C ARG A 473 1.71 20.99 -15.07
N TYR A 474 0.49 21.25 -15.51
CA TYR A 474 0.12 22.41 -16.32
C TYR A 474 -0.65 23.48 -15.51
N GLY A 475 -0.55 23.43 -14.18
CA GLY A 475 -1.14 24.40 -13.28
C GLY A 475 -2.61 24.22 -12.96
N TYR A 476 -3.25 23.14 -13.41
CA TYR A 476 -4.62 22.79 -13.02
C TYR A 476 -4.60 21.68 -11.95
N CYS A 477 -4.65 22.05 -10.69
CA CYS A 477 -4.58 21.10 -9.57
C CYS A 477 -5.81 21.29 -8.66
N PRO A 478 -6.95 20.66 -8.98
CA PRO A 478 -8.19 20.78 -8.20
C PRO A 478 -8.11 20.02 -6.88
N SER A 479 -9.14 20.14 -6.02
CA SER A 479 -9.15 19.63 -4.63
C SER A 479 -9.01 18.11 -4.45
N VAL A 480 -9.26 17.33 -5.49
CA VAL A 480 -8.98 15.88 -5.51
C VAL A 480 -7.51 15.54 -5.76
N CYS A 481 -6.73 16.55 -6.12
CA CYS A 481 -5.29 16.48 -6.29
C CYS A 481 -4.58 17.26 -5.19
N THR A 482 -3.32 16.91 -4.96
CA THR A 482 -2.44 17.57 -4.00
C THR A 482 -1.19 18.03 -4.72
N CYS A 483 -0.91 19.32 -4.63
CA CYS A 483 0.28 19.91 -5.24
C CYS A 483 1.54 19.57 -4.43
N THR A 484 2.57 19.10 -5.11
CA THR A 484 3.85 18.68 -4.49
C THR A 484 5.01 19.60 -4.85
N SER A 485 4.83 20.48 -5.85
CA SER A 485 5.83 21.48 -6.25
C SER A 485 5.16 22.64 -6.98
N LEU A 486 5.63 23.85 -6.66
CA LEU A 486 5.25 25.09 -7.34
C LEU A 486 6.39 25.55 -8.25
N GLY A 487 6.05 26.17 -9.38
CA GLY A 487 7.04 26.65 -10.33
C GLY A 487 6.44 27.47 -11.47
N ALA A 488 7.30 27.86 -12.41
CA ALA A 488 6.87 28.62 -13.59
C ALA A 488 5.85 27.81 -14.39
N ALA A 489 4.85 28.50 -14.92
CA ALA A 489 3.87 27.86 -15.79
C ALA A 489 4.58 27.23 -17.00
N VAL A 490 4.43 25.93 -17.13
CA VAL A 490 4.85 25.21 -18.34
C VAL A 490 3.84 25.55 -19.44
N GLU A 491 4.35 25.79 -20.65
CA GLU A 491 3.49 26.02 -21.81
C GLU A 491 2.53 24.84 -21.97
N LYS A 492 1.22 25.14 -21.99
CA LYS A 492 0.21 24.12 -22.17
C LYS A 492 0.25 23.61 -23.61
N PRO A 493 -0.07 22.33 -23.85
CA PRO A 493 -0.33 21.87 -25.21
C PRO A 493 -1.39 22.74 -25.90
N ALA A 494 -1.41 22.75 -27.23
CA ALA A 494 -2.47 23.44 -27.97
C ALA A 494 -3.84 22.93 -27.53
N ALA A 495 -4.74 23.84 -27.16
CA ALA A 495 -6.10 23.48 -26.79
C ALA A 495 -6.81 22.88 -28.00
N LEU A 496 -7.50 21.76 -27.78
CA LEU A 496 -8.19 21.03 -28.84
C LEU A 496 -9.61 21.55 -29.09
N ASP A 497 -10.08 22.51 -28.29
CA ASP A 497 -11.45 23.05 -28.30
C ASP A 497 -12.50 21.94 -28.16
N VAL A 498 -12.27 21.06 -27.18
CA VAL A 498 -13.17 19.94 -26.85
C VAL A 498 -13.53 19.98 -25.38
N ASN A 499 -14.71 19.47 -25.03
CA ASN A 499 -15.10 19.31 -23.64
C ASN A 499 -14.98 17.85 -23.19
N GLY A 500 -14.09 17.57 -22.25
CA GLY A 500 -13.99 16.26 -21.60
C GLY A 500 -15.01 16.12 -20.48
N CYS A 501 -15.85 15.08 -20.55
CA CYS A 501 -16.74 14.69 -19.47
C CYS A 501 -16.26 13.40 -18.80
N PRO A 502 -16.61 13.17 -17.51
CA PRO A 502 -16.48 11.85 -16.89
C PRO A 502 -17.25 10.81 -17.68
N LYS A 503 -16.71 9.60 -17.71
CA LYS A 503 -17.40 8.45 -18.30
C LYS A 503 -18.51 7.96 -17.38
N ALA A 504 -19.50 7.25 -17.94
CA ALA A 504 -20.56 6.63 -17.17
C ALA A 504 -20.00 5.74 -16.03
N GLY A 505 -20.51 5.91 -14.81
CA GLY A 505 -20.01 5.26 -13.60
C GLY A 505 -18.99 6.07 -12.80
N MET A 506 -18.46 7.16 -13.38
CA MET A 506 -17.63 8.13 -12.67
C MET A 506 -18.49 9.24 -12.07
N ASP A 507 -18.07 9.75 -10.93
CA ASP A 507 -18.76 10.84 -10.24
C ASP A 507 -18.26 12.22 -10.68
N SER A 508 -18.91 13.26 -10.17
CA SER A 508 -18.66 14.66 -10.52
C SER A 508 -17.27 15.17 -10.15
N THR A 509 -16.50 14.48 -9.29
CA THR A 509 -15.12 14.87 -8.97
C THR A 509 -14.18 14.78 -10.17
N TYR A 510 -14.53 13.97 -11.18
CA TYR A 510 -13.76 13.86 -12.42
C TYR A 510 -14.09 14.97 -13.43
N LEU A 511 -15.14 15.78 -13.22
CA LEU A 511 -15.60 16.77 -14.23
C LEU A 511 -14.49 17.73 -14.64
N GLY A 512 -13.86 18.36 -13.65
CA GLY A 512 -12.78 19.31 -13.88
C GLY A 512 -11.55 18.67 -14.50
N LEU A 513 -11.14 17.51 -13.98
CA LEU A 513 -9.97 16.77 -14.46
C LEU A 513 -10.15 16.27 -15.89
N CYS A 514 -11.31 15.71 -16.24
CA CYS A 514 -11.61 15.27 -17.59
C CYS A 514 -11.71 16.46 -18.54
N SER A 515 -12.37 17.55 -18.14
CA SER A 515 -12.51 18.72 -19.00
C SER A 515 -11.14 19.31 -19.35
N PHE A 516 -10.29 19.51 -18.33
CA PHE A 516 -8.94 20.02 -18.53
C PHE A 516 -8.05 19.03 -19.30
N GLY A 517 -7.97 17.78 -18.83
CA GLY A 517 -7.11 16.75 -19.42
C GLY A 517 -7.43 16.54 -20.90
N CYS A 518 -8.70 16.34 -21.24
CA CYS A 518 -9.10 16.06 -22.61
C CYS A 518 -8.86 17.25 -23.54
N ASN A 519 -9.10 18.48 -23.07
CA ASN A 519 -8.86 19.67 -23.88
C ASN A 519 -7.36 19.89 -24.18
N TYR A 520 -6.46 19.38 -23.35
CA TYR A 520 -5.00 19.47 -23.52
C TYR A 520 -4.34 18.15 -23.93
N GLY A 521 -5.12 17.20 -24.50
CA GLY A 521 -4.59 16.01 -25.15
C GLY A 521 -4.34 14.81 -24.23
N TYR A 522 -4.79 14.84 -22.98
CA TYR A 522 -4.72 13.70 -22.05
C TYR A 522 -6.13 13.30 -21.57
N CYS A 523 -6.75 12.37 -22.30
CA CYS A 523 -8.13 11.93 -22.05
C CYS A 523 -8.19 10.41 -21.85
N PRO A 524 -7.87 9.89 -20.64
CA PRO A 524 -7.91 8.45 -20.37
C PRO A 524 -9.31 7.88 -20.64
N PRO A 525 -9.47 6.96 -21.61
CA PRO A 525 -10.78 6.52 -22.08
C PRO A 525 -11.53 5.64 -21.08
N SER A 526 -10.86 5.15 -20.04
CA SER A 526 -11.46 4.47 -18.89
C SER A 526 -12.17 5.45 -17.95
N LEU A 527 -11.71 6.71 -17.87
CA LEU A 527 -12.18 7.72 -16.91
C LEU A 527 -12.99 8.85 -17.57
N CYS A 528 -12.62 9.23 -18.79
CA CYS A 528 -13.14 10.41 -19.48
C CYS A 528 -13.65 10.10 -20.91
N GLN A 529 -14.52 10.96 -21.42
CA GLN A 529 -15.07 10.95 -22.76
C GLN A 529 -15.10 12.37 -23.34
N VAL A 530 -14.93 12.50 -24.66
CA VAL A 530 -14.82 13.81 -25.33
C VAL A 530 -16.14 14.17 -26.01
N HIS A 531 -16.56 15.42 -25.87
CA HIS A 531 -17.70 16.02 -26.54
C HIS A 531 -17.30 17.32 -27.25
N ALA A 532 -18.18 17.81 -28.14
CA ALA A 532 -17.98 19.10 -28.79
C ALA A 532 -17.94 20.24 -27.77
N ALA A 533 -17.20 21.31 -28.08
CA ALA A 533 -17.17 22.53 -27.29
C ALA A 533 -18.60 23.03 -26.97
N GLY A 534 -18.85 23.34 -25.70
CA GLY A 534 -20.16 23.81 -25.21
C GLY A 534 -21.13 22.72 -24.73
N HIS A 535 -20.80 21.42 -24.86
CA HIS A 535 -21.60 20.35 -24.26
C HIS A 535 -21.61 20.46 -22.72
N VAL A 536 -22.78 20.29 -22.07
CA VAL A 536 -22.89 20.32 -20.61
C VAL A 536 -22.69 18.91 -20.05
N CYS A 537 -21.54 18.68 -19.41
CA CYS A 537 -21.25 17.42 -18.73
C CYS A 537 -22.10 17.29 -17.47
N THR A 538 -22.79 16.16 -17.30
CA THR A 538 -23.44 15.78 -16.05
C THR A 538 -22.82 14.50 -15.50
N ALA A 539 -22.60 14.47 -14.20
CA ALA A 539 -22.14 13.29 -13.48
C ALA A 539 -22.80 13.27 -12.09
N PRO A 540 -23.07 12.09 -11.52
CA PRO A 540 -23.63 12.00 -10.18
C PRO A 540 -22.67 12.65 -9.17
N ASN A 541 -23.22 13.33 -8.16
CA ASN A 541 -22.42 13.81 -7.03
C ASN A 541 -21.65 12.64 -6.40
N PRO A 542 -20.42 12.89 -5.89
CA PRO A 542 -19.65 11.80 -5.32
C PRO A 542 -20.41 11.27 -4.10
N THR A 543 -20.73 9.98 -4.12
CA THR A 543 -21.07 9.28 -2.89
C THR A 543 -19.79 9.16 -2.10
N ALA A 544 -19.72 9.83 -0.94
CA ALA A 544 -18.57 9.79 -0.07
C ALA A 544 -18.14 8.33 0.13
N PRO A 545 -16.89 7.96 -0.23
CA PRO A 545 -16.43 6.62 0.07
C PRO A 545 -16.44 6.45 1.60
N PRO A 546 -16.93 5.31 2.10
CA PRO A 546 -16.76 4.90 3.48
C PRO A 546 -15.37 5.20 4.04
N ILE A 547 -15.26 5.93 5.14
CA ILE A 547 -14.09 5.78 6.02
C ILE A 547 -14.15 4.35 6.56
N PRO A 548 -13.17 3.48 6.27
CA PRO A 548 -13.20 2.10 6.74
C PRO A 548 -12.99 2.09 8.27
N VAL A 549 -14.03 1.73 9.02
CA VAL A 549 -13.96 1.40 10.45
C VAL A 549 -14.18 -0.08 10.61
N CYS A 550 -13.61 -0.66 11.67
CA CYS A 550 -14.00 -1.99 12.05
C CYS A 550 -15.49 -2.00 12.44
N VAL A 551 -16.29 -2.92 11.91
CA VAL A 551 -17.71 -3.11 12.26
C VAL A 551 -17.99 -4.51 12.81
N SER A 552 -16.96 -5.35 12.90
CA SER A 552 -17.02 -6.63 13.56
C SER A 552 -15.61 -7.02 13.97
N GLY A 553 -15.44 -7.43 15.22
CA GLY A 553 -14.16 -7.92 15.72
C GLY A 553 -14.34 -9.03 16.73
N MET A 554 -13.27 -9.77 16.95
CA MET A 554 -13.23 -10.92 17.84
C MET A 554 -11.98 -10.86 18.71
N ALA A 555 -12.02 -11.54 19.85
CA ALA A 555 -10.84 -11.77 20.68
C ALA A 555 -10.92 -13.18 21.27
N ASP A 556 -9.77 -13.73 21.61
CA ASP A 556 -9.70 -15.00 22.30
C ASP A 556 -9.89 -14.81 23.82
N GLY A 557 -10.50 -15.81 24.46
CA GLY A 557 -10.68 -15.82 25.92
C GLY A 557 -11.73 -14.82 26.41
N ALA A 558 -11.49 -14.26 27.59
CA ALA A 558 -12.52 -13.52 28.31
C ALA A 558 -12.96 -12.21 27.61
N TYR A 559 -12.12 -11.60 26.78
CA TYR A 559 -12.43 -10.33 26.10
C TYR A 559 -13.29 -10.47 24.83
N ALA A 560 -13.67 -11.69 24.43
CA ALA A 560 -14.41 -11.96 23.20
C ALA A 560 -15.68 -11.10 23.05
N ASP A 561 -16.49 -11.00 24.10
CA ASP A 561 -17.75 -10.25 24.07
C ASP A 561 -17.54 -8.73 24.09
N LEU A 562 -16.53 -8.25 24.82
CA LEU A 562 -16.15 -6.84 24.82
C LEU A 562 -15.65 -6.41 23.44
N CYS A 563 -14.78 -7.21 22.81
CA CYS A 563 -14.29 -6.94 21.46
C CYS A 563 -15.39 -7.04 20.42
N ARG A 564 -16.30 -8.01 20.53
CA ARG A 564 -17.46 -8.08 19.63
C ARG A 564 -18.31 -6.81 19.73
N PHE A 565 -18.57 -6.34 20.95
CA PHE A 565 -19.36 -5.13 21.18
C PHE A 565 -18.64 -3.87 20.71
N SER A 566 -17.39 -3.67 21.12
CA SER A 566 -16.66 -2.44 20.85
C SER A 566 -16.31 -2.31 19.37
N CYS A 567 -15.85 -3.40 18.74
CA CYS A 567 -15.54 -3.41 17.31
C CYS A 567 -16.79 -3.26 16.45
N TYR A 568 -17.97 -3.67 16.91
CA TYR A 568 -19.23 -3.42 16.21
C TYR A 568 -19.59 -1.93 16.12
N HIS A 569 -19.15 -1.15 17.11
CA HIS A 569 -19.38 0.29 17.21
C HIS A 569 -18.17 1.15 16.81
N GLY A 570 -17.18 0.56 16.12
CA GLY A 570 -16.03 1.27 15.58
C GLY A 570 -14.81 1.39 16.51
N PHE A 571 -14.89 0.93 17.76
CA PHE A 571 -13.75 0.92 18.69
C PHE A 571 -13.13 -0.48 18.78
N CYS A 572 -12.09 -0.73 17.99
CA CYS A 572 -11.47 -2.05 17.88
C CYS A 572 -9.95 -1.98 18.11
N PRO A 573 -9.47 -2.00 19.37
CA PRO A 573 -8.04 -1.97 19.66
C PRO A 573 -7.36 -3.27 19.20
N PRO A 574 -6.45 -3.22 18.21
CA PRO A 574 -5.89 -4.39 17.53
C PRO A 574 -4.99 -5.27 18.42
N GLU A 575 -4.56 -4.75 19.57
CA GLU A 575 -3.69 -5.44 20.53
C GLU A 575 -4.44 -6.50 21.34
N ILE A 576 -5.78 -6.45 21.35
CA ILE A 576 -6.64 -7.40 22.05
C ILE A 576 -7.82 -7.87 21.20
N CYS A 577 -8.24 -7.08 20.21
CA CYS A 577 -9.33 -7.41 19.29
C CYS A 577 -8.84 -7.53 17.85
N THR A 578 -9.17 -8.63 17.18
CA THR A 578 -8.98 -8.79 15.74
C THR A 578 -10.19 -8.28 14.98
N CYS A 579 -10.01 -7.27 14.12
CA CYS A 579 -11.07 -6.85 13.22
C CYS A 579 -11.35 -7.93 12.16
N THR A 580 -12.58 -8.44 12.12
CA THR A 580 -13.00 -9.49 11.18
C THR A 580 -13.80 -8.92 10.00
N GLN A 581 -14.27 -7.67 10.10
CA GLN A 581 -14.97 -6.99 9.01
C GLN A 581 -14.78 -5.47 9.09
N ALA A 582 -14.34 -4.85 7.99
CA ALA A 582 -14.31 -3.40 7.82
C ALA A 582 -15.61 -2.91 7.13
N GLY A 583 -16.17 -1.80 7.61
CA GLY A 583 -17.36 -1.13 7.09
C GLY A 583 -17.21 0.40 7.10
N SER A 584 -18.27 1.16 6.80
CA SER A 584 -18.22 2.64 6.81
C SER A 584 -18.50 3.22 8.20
N VAL A 585 -17.97 4.42 8.50
CA VAL A 585 -18.37 5.20 9.72
C VAL A 585 -19.89 5.43 9.77
N THR A 586 -20.57 5.47 8.62
CA THR A 586 -22.05 5.57 8.53
C THR A 586 -22.79 4.23 8.66
N GLY A 587 -22.07 3.11 8.61
CA GLY A 587 -22.60 1.74 8.66
C GLY A 587 -22.35 1.03 9.98
N ALA A 588 -21.38 1.48 10.78
CA ALA A 588 -21.27 1.12 12.18
C ALA A 588 -22.47 1.70 12.94
N PRO A 589 -23.25 0.90 13.70
CA PRO A 589 -24.32 1.45 14.51
C PRO A 589 -23.76 2.43 15.53
N ALA A 590 -24.47 3.54 15.76
CA ALA A 590 -24.06 4.53 16.74
C ALA A 590 -23.81 3.84 18.10
N PRO A 591 -22.73 4.16 18.81
CA PRO A 591 -22.52 3.62 20.14
C PRO A 591 -23.70 4.03 21.04
N PRO A 592 -24.09 3.18 22.00
CA PRO A 592 -25.12 3.54 22.98
C PRO A 592 -24.83 4.88 23.68
N PRO A 593 -25.84 5.60 24.19
CA PRO A 593 -25.63 6.86 24.91
C PRO A 593 -24.62 6.71 26.05
N VAL A 594 -23.78 7.72 26.23
CA VAL A 594 -22.76 7.72 27.29
C VAL A 594 -23.44 7.77 28.65
N THR A 595 -23.09 6.83 29.53
CA THR A 595 -23.52 6.78 30.93
C THR A 595 -22.49 7.42 31.85
N ASP A 596 -22.84 7.57 33.13
CA ASP A 596 -21.91 8.00 34.19
C ASP A 596 -20.97 6.87 34.65
N MET A 597 -21.05 5.68 34.03
CA MET A 597 -20.21 4.54 34.38
C MET A 597 -18.77 4.78 33.95
N VAL A 598 -17.84 4.64 34.89
CA VAL A 598 -16.41 4.64 34.64
C VAL A 598 -15.90 3.21 34.74
N GLY A 599 -15.51 2.66 33.60
CA GLY A 599 -14.91 1.35 33.47
C GLY A 599 -13.39 1.40 33.50
N GLY A 600 -12.76 0.43 34.15
CA GLY A 600 -11.33 0.17 34.05
C GLY A 600 -11.05 -1.33 34.01
N PRO A 601 -9.91 -1.78 33.49
CA PRO A 601 -9.56 -3.20 33.56
C PRO A 601 -9.45 -3.67 35.03
N GLN A 602 -9.65 -4.96 35.27
CA GLN A 602 -9.31 -5.58 36.56
C GLN A 602 -7.82 -5.38 36.88
N ALA A 603 -7.46 -5.38 38.17
CA ALA A 603 -6.10 -5.08 38.62
C ALA A 603 -5.05 -5.97 37.93
N GLY A 604 -4.10 -5.34 37.23
CA GLY A 604 -3.02 -6.04 36.50
C GLY A 604 -3.34 -6.39 35.05
N ALA A 605 -4.55 -6.16 34.56
CA ALA A 605 -4.92 -6.38 33.16
C ALA A 605 -4.66 -5.13 32.29
N VAL A 606 -4.17 -5.34 31.07
CA VAL A 606 -3.99 -4.31 30.04
C VAL A 606 -5.00 -4.59 28.94
N ASP A 607 -6.05 -3.77 28.87
CA ASP A 607 -7.19 -3.95 27.97
C ASP A 607 -7.24 -2.90 26.85
N TYR A 608 -6.23 -2.02 26.76
CA TYR A 608 -6.14 -0.98 25.73
C TYR A 608 -7.39 -0.06 25.66
N GLY A 609 -8.05 0.16 26.81
CA GLY A 609 -9.21 1.05 26.94
C GLY A 609 -10.55 0.39 26.59
N LEU A 610 -10.59 -0.92 26.37
CA LEU A 610 -11.79 -1.69 26.03
C LEU A 610 -12.88 -1.59 27.09
N CYS A 611 -12.54 -1.81 28.37
CA CYS A 611 -13.46 -1.68 29.49
C CYS A 611 -13.93 -0.24 29.68
N GLN A 612 -13.01 0.72 29.53
CA GLN A 612 -13.35 2.12 29.70
C GLN A 612 -14.37 2.58 28.65
N TRP A 613 -14.15 2.20 27.40
CA TRP A 613 -15.05 2.49 26.30
C TRP A 613 -16.39 1.75 26.49
N ALA A 614 -16.35 0.44 26.70
CA ALA A 614 -17.55 -0.38 26.77
C ALA A 614 -18.45 -0.02 27.98
N CYS A 615 -17.88 0.22 29.16
CA CYS A 615 -18.64 0.59 30.36
C CYS A 615 -19.34 1.95 30.20
N ARG A 616 -18.67 2.95 29.61
CA ARG A 616 -19.28 4.24 29.29
C ARG A 616 -20.46 4.12 28.34
N HIS A 617 -20.51 3.04 27.56
CA HIS A 617 -21.61 2.73 26.65
C HIS A 617 -22.56 1.64 27.19
N GLY A 618 -22.56 1.44 28.52
CA GLY A 618 -23.51 0.57 29.21
C GLY A 618 -23.20 -0.92 29.15
N ASN A 619 -22.10 -1.34 28.52
CA ASN A 619 -21.65 -2.73 28.49
C ASN A 619 -20.43 -2.92 29.41
N CYS A 620 -20.69 -3.14 30.70
CA CYS A 620 -19.65 -3.25 31.72
C CYS A 620 -19.65 -4.62 32.42
N PRO A 621 -19.02 -5.65 31.82
CA PRO A 621 -18.94 -6.97 32.44
C PRO A 621 -18.03 -6.96 33.68
N SER A 622 -18.63 -7.11 34.87
CA SER A 622 -17.95 -6.98 36.18
C SER A 622 -16.79 -7.96 36.42
N HIS A 623 -16.75 -9.07 35.67
CA HIS A 623 -15.68 -10.07 35.74
C HIS A 623 -14.42 -9.68 34.95
N LEU A 624 -14.51 -8.67 34.07
CA LEU A 624 -13.40 -8.16 33.25
C LEU A 624 -13.10 -6.70 33.49
N CYS A 625 -14.12 -5.94 33.85
CA CYS A 625 -14.06 -4.52 34.07
C CYS A 625 -14.43 -4.19 35.51
N THR A 626 -13.61 -3.37 36.17
CA THR A 626 -14.04 -2.61 37.33
C THR A 626 -15.01 -1.52 36.87
N CYS A 627 -16.02 -1.25 37.67
CA CYS A 627 -17.08 -0.29 37.35
C CYS A 627 -17.35 0.59 38.56
N SER A 628 -17.36 1.91 38.38
CA SER A 628 -17.84 2.88 39.37
C SER A 628 -18.81 3.86 38.71
N GLY A 629 -19.97 4.13 39.33
CA GLY A 629 -21.05 4.98 38.79
C GLY A 629 -22.43 4.46 39.19
N SER A 630 -23.49 5.23 38.95
CA SER A 630 -24.86 4.91 39.41
C SER A 630 -25.49 3.69 38.73
N GLY A 631 -24.92 3.20 37.62
CA GLY A 631 -25.39 2.04 36.87
C GLY A 631 -24.57 0.74 37.03
N CYS A 632 -23.55 0.71 37.90
CA CYS A 632 -22.71 -0.48 38.06
C CYS A 632 -23.40 -1.57 38.91
N PRO A 633 -23.39 -2.85 38.48
CA PRO A 633 -23.88 -3.96 39.31
C PRO A 633 -22.94 -4.18 40.49
N GLY A 634 -23.25 -3.55 41.63
CA GLY A 634 -22.42 -3.56 42.83
C GLY A 634 -22.76 -4.69 43.79
N GLY A 635 -21.73 -5.43 44.22
CA GLY A 635 -21.57 -5.93 45.59
C GLY A 635 -22.68 -6.81 46.19
N GLY A 636 -22.50 -8.13 46.10
CA GLY A 636 -23.07 -9.08 47.06
C GLY A 636 -23.88 -10.24 46.46
N GLY A 637 -23.36 -11.46 46.61
CA GLY A 637 -24.13 -12.71 46.74
C GLY A 637 -24.91 -13.26 45.53
N ILE A 638 -24.46 -14.40 44.99
CA ILE A 638 -25.26 -15.34 44.17
C ILE A 638 -26.29 -16.02 45.13
N PRO A 639 -27.60 -16.19 44.79
CA PRO A 639 -28.01 -17.07 43.70
C PRO A 639 -29.28 -16.74 42.89
N GLY A 640 -29.30 -17.28 41.65
CA GLY A 640 -30.49 -17.92 41.07
C GLY A 640 -31.46 -17.08 40.22
N GLY A 641 -31.18 -17.06 38.90
CA GLY A 641 -32.12 -17.11 37.75
C GLY A 641 -33.49 -16.42 37.76
N MET A 642 -33.75 -15.62 36.72
CA MET A 642 -34.97 -15.77 35.92
C MET A 642 -34.75 -15.32 34.46
N PHE A 643 -35.16 -16.21 33.56
CA PHE A 643 -35.12 -16.15 32.10
C PHE A 643 -36.21 -15.22 31.53
N PHE A 644 -35.96 -14.69 30.33
CA PHE A 644 -37.00 -14.44 29.33
C PHE A 644 -36.61 -15.16 28.02
N GLU A 645 -37.34 -16.24 27.69
CA GLU A 645 -37.51 -16.80 26.33
C GLU A 645 -38.79 -16.16 25.71
N PHE A 646 -38.97 -15.97 24.40
CA PHE A 646 -39.16 -16.92 23.27
C PHE A 646 -39.44 -16.07 21.99
N PRO A 647 -39.60 -16.61 20.73
CA PRO A 647 -39.89 -18.00 20.37
C PRO A 647 -39.10 -18.63 19.22
N SER A 648 -38.95 -19.95 19.34
CA SER A 648 -38.83 -20.92 18.27
C SER A 648 -40.08 -21.81 18.22
N LYS A 649 -40.62 -22.11 17.03
CA LYS A 649 -41.31 -23.38 16.67
C LYS A 649 -41.78 -23.38 15.21
N LEU A 650 -41.42 -24.41 14.44
CA LEU A 650 -42.36 -25.49 14.06
C LEU A 650 -41.57 -26.73 13.56
N ALA A 651 -42.03 -27.91 13.98
CA ALA A 651 -41.48 -29.23 13.69
C ALA A 651 -42.44 -30.02 12.79
N VAL A 652 -41.93 -31.00 12.01
CA VAL A 652 -42.67 -32.23 11.64
C VAL A 652 -41.70 -33.43 11.58
N THR A 653 -42.24 -34.56 11.99
CA THR A 653 -41.70 -35.85 12.47
C THR A 653 -41.45 -36.96 11.43
N GLN A 654 -40.56 -37.93 11.79
CA GLN A 654 -40.57 -39.40 11.53
C GLN A 654 -40.60 -39.93 10.06
N SER A 655 -40.11 -41.10 9.63
CA SER A 655 -39.57 -42.36 10.19
C SER A 655 -38.92 -43.19 9.04
N LEU A 656 -38.11 -44.19 9.42
CA LEU A 656 -37.24 -45.12 8.67
C LEU A 656 -37.89 -46.10 7.64
N SER A 657 -37.02 -46.55 6.71
CA SER A 657 -36.88 -47.89 6.09
C SER A 657 -37.48 -48.16 4.70
N GLY A 658 -36.61 -48.66 3.77
CA GLY A 658 -36.98 -49.80 2.90
C GLY A 658 -36.55 -49.79 1.43
N ARG A 659 -35.38 -50.39 1.14
CA ARG A 659 -35.05 -51.37 0.05
C ARG A 659 -35.34 -51.09 -1.44
N LEU A 660 -34.23 -51.08 -2.19
CA LEU A 660 -33.81 -52.00 -3.29
C LEU A 660 -34.61 -52.13 -4.61
N MET A 661 -33.81 -52.30 -5.68
CA MET A 661 -34.09 -52.72 -7.09
C MET A 661 -34.49 -51.57 -8.03
N GLY A 662 -33.86 -51.36 -9.19
CA GLY A 662 -32.79 -52.06 -9.88
C GLY A 662 -32.70 -51.60 -11.33
N GLY A 663 -31.52 -51.75 -11.93
CA GLY A 663 -31.41 -52.33 -13.27
C GLY A 663 -31.46 -51.43 -14.51
N LEU A 664 -30.31 -51.44 -15.21
CA LEU A 664 -30.12 -51.79 -16.63
C LEU A 664 -30.02 -50.69 -17.70
N GLY A 665 -28.97 -50.86 -18.54
CA GLY A 665 -28.86 -50.42 -19.93
C GLY A 665 -27.89 -49.24 -20.14
N PHE A 666 -26.61 -49.40 -20.54
CA PHE A 666 -26.10 -49.87 -21.85
C PHE A 666 -26.93 -49.34 -23.03
N GLY A 667 -26.42 -48.66 -24.05
CA GLY A 667 -25.05 -48.34 -24.46
C GLY A 667 -25.05 -47.82 -25.91
N TRP A 668 -23.85 -47.62 -26.44
CA TRP A 668 -23.49 -47.52 -27.87
C TRP A 668 -23.90 -46.22 -28.60
N GLY A 669 -23.00 -45.52 -29.31
CA GLY A 669 -21.64 -45.84 -29.70
C GLY A 669 -21.34 -45.35 -31.11
N GLY A 670 -20.74 -44.16 -31.20
CA GLY A 670 -19.77 -43.75 -32.23
C GLY A 670 -20.20 -43.67 -33.71
N PRO A 671 -19.26 -43.43 -34.64
CA PRO A 671 -18.01 -42.65 -34.54
C PRO A 671 -17.84 -41.69 -35.75
N VAL A 672 -16.66 -41.05 -35.87
CA VAL A 672 -15.89 -40.81 -37.12
C VAL A 672 -15.46 -39.35 -37.39
N PHE A 673 -14.15 -39.12 -37.14
CA PHE A 673 -13.14 -38.30 -37.86
C PHE A 673 -13.38 -36.78 -37.96
N ASP A 674 -12.40 -35.90 -38.02
CA ASP A 674 -10.94 -35.82 -37.90
C ASP A 674 -10.64 -34.34 -38.21
N GLY A 675 -9.56 -33.78 -37.67
CA GLY A 675 -9.07 -32.49 -38.13
C GLY A 675 -8.45 -31.64 -37.05
N SER A 676 -7.15 -31.85 -36.83
CA SER A 676 -6.18 -30.82 -36.45
C SER A 676 -6.51 -29.44 -37.02
N LEU A 677 -6.30 -28.35 -36.27
CA LEU A 677 -5.88 -27.04 -36.80
C LEU A 677 -5.47 -26.08 -35.67
N ASP A 678 -4.31 -25.48 -35.88
CA ASP A 678 -3.65 -24.40 -35.16
C ASP A 678 -4.47 -23.09 -35.08
N ASP A 679 -4.01 -22.16 -34.22
CA ASP A 679 -4.26 -20.70 -34.15
C ASP A 679 -5.68 -20.15 -33.84
N ALA A 680 -5.83 -19.44 -32.70
CA ALA A 680 -6.71 -18.25 -32.57
C ALA A 680 -6.53 -17.46 -31.23
N PRO A 681 -6.69 -16.11 -31.23
CA PRO A 681 -6.43 -15.20 -30.09
C PRO A 681 -7.53 -15.21 -29.02
N VAL A 682 -7.26 -14.62 -27.84
CA VAL A 682 -8.06 -14.61 -26.58
C VAL A 682 -9.35 -13.75 -26.64
N CYS A 683 -9.99 -13.73 -27.80
CA CYS A 683 -11.33 -13.20 -28.05
C CYS A 683 -12.18 -14.26 -28.76
N ARG A 684 -13.46 -14.37 -28.41
CA ARG A 684 -14.39 -15.33 -29.00
C ARG A 684 -15.73 -14.68 -29.34
N LEU A 685 -16.39 -15.19 -30.39
CA LEU A 685 -17.79 -14.88 -30.63
C LEU A 685 -18.68 -15.72 -29.72
N SER A 686 -19.65 -15.10 -29.04
CA SER A 686 -20.68 -15.82 -28.28
C SER A 686 -21.40 -16.80 -29.19
N SER A 687 -21.79 -17.96 -28.69
CA SER A 687 -22.50 -18.98 -29.50
C SER A 687 -23.95 -18.60 -29.79
N SER A 688 -24.57 -17.77 -28.94
CA SER A 688 -25.96 -17.36 -29.02
C SER A 688 -26.14 -16.00 -29.70
N CYS A 689 -27.16 -15.91 -30.56
CA CYS A 689 -27.67 -14.67 -31.13
C CYS A 689 -28.57 -13.98 -30.11
N THR A 690 -28.07 -12.89 -29.52
CA THR A 690 -28.80 -12.16 -28.49
C THR A 690 -29.03 -10.72 -28.90
N ARG A 691 -29.95 -10.04 -28.21
CA ARG A 691 -30.26 -8.64 -28.47
C ARG A 691 -29.15 -7.77 -27.90
N GLN A 692 -28.40 -7.12 -28.78
CA GLN A 692 -27.13 -6.48 -28.44
C GLN A 692 -27.28 -5.14 -27.69
N ASP A 693 -28.50 -4.60 -27.64
CA ASP A 693 -28.91 -3.40 -26.91
C ASP A 693 -29.37 -3.70 -25.46
N GLN A 694 -29.59 -4.96 -25.09
CA GLN A 694 -29.93 -5.34 -23.72
C GLN A 694 -28.73 -5.90 -22.95
N SER A 695 -28.46 -5.29 -21.79
CA SER A 695 -27.23 -5.51 -21.03
C SER A 695 -27.18 -6.84 -20.28
N LEU A 696 -28.30 -7.54 -20.09
CA LEU A 696 -28.36 -8.86 -19.44
C LEU A 696 -28.20 -10.02 -20.42
N GLU A 697 -28.73 -9.89 -21.64
CA GLU A 697 -28.69 -10.94 -22.66
C GLU A 697 -27.40 -10.94 -23.49
N SER A 698 -26.78 -9.77 -23.67
CA SER A 698 -25.56 -9.64 -24.48
C SER A 698 -24.26 -9.79 -23.69
N ARG A 699 -24.34 -10.23 -22.42
CA ARG A 699 -23.20 -10.41 -21.52
C ARG A 699 -22.25 -11.50 -22.00
N CYS A 700 -20.97 -11.24 -21.83
CA CYS A 700 -19.93 -12.25 -21.90
C CYS A 700 -19.83 -13.00 -20.56
N GLY A 701 -19.04 -14.07 -20.51
CA GLY A 701 -18.90 -14.87 -19.29
C GLY A 701 -18.33 -14.07 -18.10
N PRO A 702 -18.38 -14.61 -16.87
CA PRO A 702 -18.00 -13.91 -15.62
C PRO A 702 -16.54 -13.39 -15.53
N HIS A 703 -15.69 -13.69 -16.52
CA HIS A 703 -14.30 -13.23 -16.62
C HIS A 703 -13.97 -12.61 -18.00
N GLU A 704 -14.99 -12.27 -18.77
CA GLU A 704 -14.86 -11.76 -20.12
C GLU A 704 -15.58 -10.41 -20.28
N VAL A 705 -14.96 -9.52 -21.04
CA VAL A 705 -15.49 -8.21 -21.39
C VAL A 705 -15.95 -8.25 -22.84
N LYS A 706 -17.17 -7.75 -23.09
CA LYS A 706 -17.69 -7.58 -24.45
C LYS A 706 -17.00 -6.40 -25.11
N LEU A 707 -16.22 -6.66 -26.17
CA LEU A 707 -15.55 -5.60 -26.94
C LEU A 707 -16.37 -5.12 -28.13
N GLY A 708 -17.18 -6.00 -28.72
CA GLY A 708 -18.02 -5.69 -29.88
C GLY A 708 -19.04 -6.77 -30.15
N TRP A 709 -19.60 -6.79 -31.36
CA TRP A 709 -20.49 -7.86 -31.81
C TRP A 709 -20.48 -7.96 -33.34
N ASP A 710 -20.86 -9.11 -33.85
CA ASP A 710 -20.98 -9.42 -35.27
C ASP A 710 -22.37 -9.98 -35.56
N LYS A 711 -22.96 -9.57 -36.68
CA LYS A 711 -24.27 -10.02 -37.13
C LYS A 711 -24.23 -11.35 -37.89
N ALA A 712 -23.05 -11.81 -38.29
CA ALA A 712 -22.88 -13.09 -38.96
C ALA A 712 -23.49 -14.25 -38.16
N GLY A 713 -24.40 -15.01 -38.78
CA GLY A 713 -25.15 -16.11 -38.17
C GLY A 713 -26.43 -15.69 -37.42
N CYS A 714 -26.80 -14.41 -37.42
CA CYS A 714 -28.03 -13.88 -36.81
C CYS A 714 -28.92 -13.16 -37.81
N GLU A 715 -28.89 -13.56 -39.08
CA GLU A 715 -29.50 -12.84 -40.21
C GLU A 715 -31.02 -12.76 -40.11
N GLY A 716 -31.66 -13.76 -39.48
CA GLY A 716 -33.12 -13.82 -39.27
C GLY A 716 -33.64 -12.95 -38.11
N GLY A 717 -32.74 -12.35 -37.31
CA GLY A 717 -33.10 -11.45 -36.20
C GLY A 717 -33.20 -9.98 -36.62
N GLY A 718 -33.88 -9.16 -35.80
CA GLY A 718 -33.99 -7.71 -36.03
C GLY A 718 -32.65 -6.98 -36.14
N SER A 719 -32.66 -5.69 -36.49
CA SER A 719 -31.44 -4.86 -36.70
C SER A 719 -30.40 -4.92 -35.57
N HIS A 720 -30.84 -5.21 -34.33
CA HIS A 720 -30.02 -5.24 -33.11
C HIS A 720 -29.64 -6.65 -32.63
N TYR A 721 -29.89 -7.70 -33.41
CA TYR A 721 -29.47 -9.06 -33.07
C TYR A 721 -28.10 -9.37 -33.67
N GLY A 722 -27.25 -9.99 -32.86
CA GLY A 722 -25.90 -10.38 -33.21
C GLY A 722 -25.26 -11.27 -32.15
N ARG A 723 -24.03 -11.68 -32.39
CA ARG A 723 -23.19 -12.47 -31.47
C ARG A 723 -22.14 -11.56 -30.86
N SER A 724 -22.01 -11.56 -29.54
CA SER A 724 -21.04 -10.73 -28.80
C SER A 724 -19.62 -11.20 -29.07
N ILE A 725 -18.70 -10.28 -29.33
CA ILE A 725 -17.26 -10.55 -29.35
C ILE A 725 -16.77 -10.33 -27.92
N CYS A 726 -16.40 -11.42 -27.25
CA CYS A 726 -16.06 -11.53 -25.84
C CYS A 726 -14.58 -11.85 -25.67
N CYS A 727 -13.86 -11.04 -24.91
CA CYS A 727 -12.42 -11.23 -24.68
C CYS A 727 -12.13 -11.28 -23.18
N ALA A 728 -11.01 -11.86 -22.75
CA ALA A 728 -10.67 -11.95 -21.33
C ALA A 728 -10.41 -10.57 -20.70
N ALA A 729 -10.76 -10.38 -19.42
CA ALA A 729 -10.76 -9.07 -18.75
C ALA A 729 -9.38 -8.40 -18.53
N TRP A 730 -8.27 -9.03 -18.94
CA TRP A 730 -6.89 -8.62 -18.65
C TRP A 730 -6.08 -8.18 -19.89
N GLU A 731 -6.68 -8.10 -21.08
CA GLU A 731 -5.95 -7.73 -22.29
C GLU A 731 -5.85 -6.20 -22.52
N ALA A 732 -4.68 -5.74 -22.96
CA ALA A 732 -4.24 -4.35 -23.06
C ALA A 732 -4.81 -3.54 -24.26
N VAL A 733 -6.09 -3.73 -24.60
CA VAL A 733 -6.76 -3.01 -25.69
C VAL A 733 -7.96 -2.19 -25.20
N THR A 734 -8.06 -0.96 -25.66
CA THR A 734 -9.19 -0.07 -25.37
C THR A 734 -9.86 0.39 -26.67
N LYS A 735 -11.16 0.69 -26.64
CA LYS A 735 -11.94 1.25 -27.76
C LYS A 735 -11.78 0.49 -29.10
N CYS A 736 -12.71 -0.44 -29.36
CA CYS A 736 -12.76 -1.20 -30.61
C CYS A 736 -13.80 -0.67 -31.60
N VAL A 737 -13.52 -0.72 -32.90
CA VAL A 737 -14.41 -0.23 -33.97
C VAL A 737 -14.35 -1.12 -35.22
N TRP A 738 -15.48 -1.33 -35.87
CA TRP A 738 -15.54 -1.95 -37.20
C TRP A 738 -15.17 -0.92 -38.28
N ARG A 739 -14.22 -1.27 -39.17
CA ARG A 739 -13.75 -0.46 -40.29
C ARG A 739 -14.05 -1.14 -41.64
N GLY A 740 -14.20 -0.33 -42.70
CA GLY A 740 -14.37 -0.82 -44.08
C GLY A 740 -15.80 -0.76 -44.62
N GLU A 741 -16.58 0.27 -44.27
CA GLU A 741 -17.92 0.49 -44.85
C GLU A 741 -17.83 1.42 -46.06
N GLU A 742 -18.18 0.93 -47.27
CA GLU A 742 -18.32 1.77 -48.46
C GLU A 742 -19.76 1.81 -48.96
N SER A 743 -20.15 2.92 -49.58
CA SER A 743 -21.53 3.20 -49.98
C SER A 743 -22.04 2.35 -51.16
N ASP A 744 -21.16 1.73 -51.93
CA ASP A 744 -21.50 0.90 -53.11
C ASP A 744 -21.68 -0.60 -52.77
N GLY A 745 -21.50 -0.97 -51.50
CA GLY A 745 -21.55 -2.35 -51.01
C GLY A 745 -20.21 -3.10 -51.11
N GLY A 746 -19.13 -2.45 -51.56
CA GLY A 746 -17.75 -2.91 -51.33
C GLY A 746 -17.32 -2.70 -49.88
N CYS A 747 -16.40 -3.52 -49.38
CA CYS A 747 -15.82 -3.38 -48.05
C CYS A 747 -14.30 -3.46 -48.08
N ASN A 748 -13.65 -2.45 -47.50
CA ASN A 748 -12.19 -2.32 -47.46
C ASN A 748 -11.72 -2.13 -46.00
N GLY A 749 -11.96 -3.14 -45.16
CA GLY A 749 -11.62 -3.10 -43.75
C GLY A 749 -10.11 -3.13 -43.50
N GLN A 750 -9.58 -2.05 -42.92
CA GLN A 750 -8.17 -1.92 -42.54
C GLN A 750 -8.04 -1.07 -41.27
N CYS A 751 -7.19 -1.51 -40.34
CA CYS A 751 -6.90 -0.80 -39.09
C CYS A 751 -5.94 0.38 -39.31
N GLN A 752 -6.05 1.42 -38.47
CA GLN A 752 -5.19 2.61 -38.52
C GLN A 752 -3.90 2.40 -37.72
N PRO A 753 -2.85 3.24 -37.92
CA PRO A 753 -1.66 3.19 -37.06
C PRO A 753 -2.02 3.35 -35.58
N GLY A 754 -1.52 2.44 -34.74
CA GLY A 754 -1.87 2.34 -33.32
C GLY A 754 -3.05 1.43 -32.98
N GLU A 755 -3.60 0.72 -33.97
CA GLU A 755 -4.67 -0.26 -33.80
C GLU A 755 -4.23 -1.67 -34.19
N VAL A 756 -4.84 -2.67 -33.54
CA VAL A 756 -4.66 -4.10 -33.81
C VAL A 756 -5.99 -4.68 -34.31
N GLN A 757 -5.93 -5.50 -35.36
CA GLN A 757 -7.12 -6.17 -35.91
C GLN A 757 -7.44 -7.42 -35.09
N ILE A 758 -8.52 -7.38 -34.32
CA ILE A 758 -8.94 -8.50 -33.45
C ILE A 758 -9.95 -9.41 -34.15
N TRP A 759 -10.75 -8.88 -35.08
CA TRP A 759 -11.75 -9.66 -35.82
C TRP A 759 -11.90 -9.22 -37.28
N GLN A 760 -12.51 -10.06 -38.12
CA GLN A 760 -12.83 -9.73 -39.50
C GLN A 760 -14.15 -10.38 -39.92
N SER A 761 -14.98 -9.68 -40.69
CA SER A 761 -16.32 -10.17 -41.05
C SER A 761 -16.85 -9.57 -42.34
N PHE A 762 -17.69 -10.32 -43.04
CA PHE A 762 -18.47 -9.82 -44.18
C PHE A 762 -19.71 -9.05 -43.74
N TRP A 763 -20.12 -9.15 -42.47
CA TRP A 763 -21.33 -8.50 -41.93
C TRP A 763 -20.97 -7.35 -41.00
N GLY A 764 -20.06 -7.62 -40.04
CA GLY A 764 -19.75 -6.69 -38.96
C GLY A 764 -20.97 -6.44 -38.07
N ASN A 765 -21.10 -5.25 -37.50
CA ASN A 765 -22.21 -4.90 -36.61
C ASN A 765 -23.45 -4.30 -37.32
N LYS A 766 -23.59 -4.45 -38.64
CA LYS A 766 -24.72 -3.91 -39.43
C LYS A 766 -25.41 -4.98 -40.27
N ALA A 767 -26.63 -4.68 -40.73
CA ALA A 767 -27.48 -5.61 -41.48
C ALA A 767 -26.96 -5.93 -42.89
N ASP A 768 -26.24 -5.01 -43.53
CA ASP A 768 -25.80 -5.19 -44.92
C ASP A 768 -24.46 -5.93 -44.99
N ARG A 769 -24.49 -7.08 -45.68
CA ARG A 769 -23.32 -7.89 -46.01
C ARG A 769 -22.50 -7.24 -47.12
N CYS A 770 -21.18 -7.24 -46.97
CA CYS A 770 -20.22 -6.85 -47.98
C CYS A 770 -20.40 -7.69 -49.26
N LYS A 771 -20.62 -7.03 -50.40
CA LYS A 771 -20.71 -7.69 -51.72
C LYS A 771 -19.34 -8.15 -52.20
N ARG A 772 -18.28 -7.38 -51.91
CA ARG A 772 -16.87 -7.69 -52.21
C ARG A 772 -15.98 -7.15 -51.08
N GLY A 773 -14.99 -7.92 -50.64
CA GLY A 773 -14.11 -7.57 -49.51
C GLY A 773 -14.74 -7.80 -48.14
N THR A 774 -14.10 -7.34 -47.06
CA THR A 774 -14.49 -7.60 -45.65
C THR A 774 -14.31 -6.35 -44.78
N LYS A 775 -15.02 -6.32 -43.65
CA LYS A 775 -14.83 -5.33 -42.58
C LYS A 775 -13.84 -5.87 -41.56
N ALA A 776 -13.05 -4.99 -40.94
CA ALA A 776 -12.07 -5.33 -39.92
C ALA A 776 -12.47 -4.73 -38.56
N PHE A 777 -12.39 -5.50 -37.49
CA PHE A 777 -12.66 -5.04 -36.13
C PHE A 777 -11.32 -4.68 -35.47
N CYS A 778 -11.10 -3.40 -35.28
CA CYS A 778 -9.82 -2.82 -34.89
C CYS A 778 -9.92 -2.25 -33.48
N CYS A 779 -8.95 -2.54 -32.61
CA CYS A 779 -8.89 -2.04 -31.23
C CYS A 779 -7.61 -1.25 -30.99
N GLN A 780 -7.68 -0.19 -30.20
CA GLN A 780 -6.52 0.65 -29.88
C GLN A 780 -5.61 -0.04 -28.83
N SER A 781 -4.30 -0.06 -29.07
CA SER A 781 -3.31 -0.55 -28.10
C SER A 781 -2.96 0.53 -27.06
N ILE A 782 -2.93 0.17 -25.77
CA ILE A 782 -2.62 1.09 -24.64
C ILE A 782 -1.13 1.51 -24.65
N GLU A 783 -0.25 0.75 -25.30
CA GLU A 783 1.20 0.92 -25.26
C GLU A 783 1.79 1.63 -26.49
N TYR A 784 0.97 1.99 -27.48
CA TYR A 784 1.44 2.53 -28.77
C TYR A 784 2.33 3.78 -28.65
N SER A 785 2.05 4.68 -27.71
CA SER A 785 2.85 5.90 -27.46
C SER A 785 4.15 5.64 -26.70
N LEU A 786 4.25 4.51 -25.99
CA LEU A 786 5.47 4.05 -25.31
C LEU A 786 6.46 3.50 -26.34
N VAL A 787 5.98 2.65 -27.26
CA VAL A 787 6.82 1.93 -28.25
C VAL A 787 7.24 2.80 -29.43
N THR A 788 6.46 3.82 -29.80
CA THR A 788 6.80 4.78 -30.88
C THR A 788 7.49 6.06 -30.37
N ARG A 789 7.85 6.13 -29.09
CA ARG A 789 8.42 7.34 -28.46
C ARG A 789 9.72 7.77 -29.15
N GLY A 790 9.72 8.99 -29.68
CA GLY A 790 10.88 9.56 -30.38
C GLY A 790 11.06 9.06 -31.83
N CYS A 791 10.23 8.12 -32.28
CA CYS A 791 10.23 7.65 -33.67
C CYS A 791 9.60 8.67 -34.62
N HIS A 792 10.23 8.91 -35.77
CA HIS A 792 9.72 9.84 -36.78
C HIS A 792 10.29 9.57 -38.18
N TRP A 793 9.55 10.00 -39.21
CA TRP A 793 10.02 9.98 -40.60
C TRP A 793 10.95 11.17 -40.88
N LYS A 794 12.11 10.93 -41.50
CA LYS A 794 13.01 12.00 -41.97
C LYS A 794 12.61 12.49 -43.37
N THR A 795 13.07 13.69 -43.69
CA THR A 795 12.98 14.26 -45.04
C THR A 795 13.78 13.41 -46.04
N CYS A 796 13.31 13.43 -47.28
CA CYS A 796 13.86 12.74 -48.43
C CYS A 796 15.40 12.80 -48.53
N GLY A 797 16.08 11.64 -48.53
CA GLY A 797 17.53 11.54 -48.70
C GLY A 797 18.36 11.80 -47.44
N VAL A 798 17.72 12.00 -46.28
CA VAL A 798 18.40 12.22 -44.99
C VAL A 798 18.50 10.90 -44.20
N ALA A 799 19.71 10.55 -43.77
CA ALA A 799 19.96 9.39 -42.91
C ALA A 799 19.58 9.66 -41.44
N CYS A 800 19.30 8.60 -40.66
CA CYS A 800 19.10 8.73 -39.22
C CYS A 800 20.38 9.21 -38.53
N ASN A 801 20.26 9.95 -37.42
CA ASN A 801 21.44 10.42 -36.69
C ASN A 801 22.21 9.23 -36.10
N PRO A 802 23.45 8.93 -36.54
CA PRO A 802 24.15 7.70 -36.18
C PRO A 802 24.58 7.66 -34.70
N ILE A 803 24.58 8.79 -34.00
CA ILE A 803 24.95 8.85 -32.58
C ILE A 803 23.77 8.44 -31.70
N ARG A 804 22.56 8.95 -31.97
CA ARG A 804 21.40 8.86 -31.07
C ARG A 804 20.22 8.03 -31.59
N GLU A 805 20.15 7.81 -32.90
CA GLU A 805 19.00 7.17 -33.56
C GLU A 805 19.46 5.95 -34.38
N THR A 806 18.50 5.09 -34.73
CA THR A 806 18.67 3.99 -35.68
C THR A 806 17.47 3.91 -36.61
N MET A 807 17.69 3.43 -37.84
CA MET A 807 16.61 3.10 -38.77
C MET A 807 16.07 1.73 -38.41
N VAL A 808 14.80 1.66 -38.03
CA VAL A 808 14.22 0.38 -37.57
C VAL A 808 13.87 -0.49 -38.78
N GLY A 809 14.40 -1.72 -38.82
CA GLY A 809 14.03 -2.75 -39.80
C GLY A 809 14.21 -2.40 -41.28
N GLY A 810 15.04 -1.41 -41.65
CA GLY A 810 15.11 -0.95 -43.04
C GLY A 810 13.86 -0.21 -43.53
N MET A 811 13.02 0.22 -42.58
CA MET A 811 11.71 0.78 -42.83
C MET A 811 11.81 2.11 -43.53
N SER A 812 11.46 2.07 -44.81
CA SER A 812 11.54 3.21 -45.68
C SER A 812 10.32 3.26 -46.61
N LYS A 813 9.94 4.47 -47.03
CA LYS A 813 8.86 4.63 -48.01
C LYS A 813 9.30 5.46 -49.20
N ARG A 814 8.84 5.04 -50.38
CA ARG A 814 9.01 5.80 -51.62
C ARG A 814 7.96 6.90 -51.65
N THR A 815 8.39 8.14 -51.53
CA THR A 815 7.51 9.25 -51.89
C THR A 815 7.43 9.27 -53.41
N GLY A 816 6.25 8.98 -53.98
CA GLY A 816 6.06 8.75 -55.42
C GLY A 816 6.60 9.86 -56.33
N PRO A 817 6.73 9.61 -57.65
CA PRO A 817 7.24 10.59 -58.58
C PRO A 817 6.29 11.79 -58.66
N ARG A 818 6.75 12.98 -58.25
CA ARG A 818 6.09 14.23 -58.65
C ARG A 818 6.38 14.42 -60.14
N THR A 819 5.32 14.44 -60.96
CA THR A 819 5.42 14.81 -62.37
C THR A 819 5.77 16.28 -62.51
N TRP A 820 6.87 16.51 -63.25
CA TRP A 820 7.24 17.64 -64.12
C TRP A 820 7.02 19.08 -63.63
N GLY A 821 8.16 19.73 -63.37
CA GLY A 821 8.30 21.16 -63.14
C GLY A 821 9.26 21.39 -61.99
N GLU A 822 10.45 21.94 -62.26
CA GLU A 822 11.43 22.38 -61.25
C GLU A 822 12.37 21.29 -60.66
N GLY A 823 13.10 20.61 -61.55
CA GLY A 823 14.55 20.74 -61.53
C GLY A 823 15.39 20.19 -60.37
N LEU A 824 15.00 19.14 -59.65
CA LEU A 824 15.94 18.34 -58.82
C LEU A 824 15.52 16.86 -58.73
N THR A 825 16.32 15.97 -59.30
CA THR A 825 16.20 14.51 -59.17
C THR A 825 16.78 14.02 -57.84
N CYS A 826 15.94 13.95 -56.81
CA CYS A 826 16.15 13.00 -55.72
C CYS A 826 15.21 11.81 -55.96
N LEU A 827 15.73 10.58 -56.01
CA LEU A 827 14.93 9.37 -55.82
C LEU A 827 14.70 9.24 -54.30
N PRO A 828 13.57 9.68 -53.71
CA PRO A 828 13.62 10.00 -52.30
C PRO A 828 12.94 8.90 -51.50
N VAL A 829 13.79 8.09 -50.89
CA VAL A 829 13.40 7.16 -49.85
C VAL A 829 13.40 7.95 -48.53
N ALA A 830 12.25 8.00 -47.85
CA ALA A 830 12.14 8.56 -46.49
C ALA A 830 12.33 7.42 -45.48
N ASN A 831 13.17 7.63 -44.47
CA ASN A 831 13.51 6.61 -43.47
C ASN A 831 12.75 6.85 -42.16
N TYR A 832 12.30 5.77 -41.52
CA TYR A 832 11.70 5.81 -40.19
C TYR A 832 12.79 5.63 -39.13
N CYS A 833 13.08 6.71 -38.39
CA CYS A 833 14.18 6.76 -37.43
C CYS A 833 13.62 6.76 -36.00
N CYS A 834 14.18 5.92 -35.14
CA CYS A 834 13.84 5.83 -33.72
C CYS A 834 15.09 5.96 -32.84
N PRO A 835 14.97 6.33 -31.55
CA PRO A 835 16.08 6.26 -30.58
C PRO A 835 16.71 4.86 -30.52
N LYS A 836 18.01 4.73 -30.20
CA LYS A 836 18.67 3.40 -30.17
C LYS A 836 18.14 2.44 -29.11
N ASP A 837 17.46 2.97 -28.10
CA ASP A 837 16.79 2.26 -27.00
C ASP A 837 15.28 2.05 -27.26
N ASN A 838 14.81 2.24 -28.50
CA ASN A 838 13.41 2.04 -28.87
C ASN A 838 13.01 0.55 -28.89
N LEU A 839 11.70 0.31 -28.73
CA LEU A 839 11.11 -1.02 -28.61
C LEU A 839 10.61 -1.59 -29.94
N LEU A 840 10.84 -0.94 -31.08
CA LEU A 840 10.37 -1.43 -32.38
C LEU A 840 11.47 -2.22 -33.08
N SER A 841 11.09 -3.33 -33.69
CA SER A 841 11.99 -4.16 -34.48
C SER A 841 11.27 -4.84 -35.62
N SER A 842 12.06 -5.48 -36.49
CA SER A 842 11.55 -6.38 -37.54
C SER A 842 10.44 -5.75 -38.40
N CYS A 843 10.52 -4.44 -38.63
CA CYS A 843 9.50 -3.70 -39.33
C CYS A 843 9.46 -4.01 -40.84
N ALA A 844 8.27 -4.19 -41.41
CA ALA A 844 8.08 -4.45 -42.83
C ALA A 844 6.77 -3.85 -43.39
N TRP A 845 6.76 -3.56 -44.69
CA TRP A 845 5.54 -3.21 -45.42
C TRP A 845 4.82 -4.47 -45.91
N ARG A 846 3.52 -4.59 -45.62
CA ARG A 846 2.64 -5.67 -46.07
C ARG A 846 1.55 -5.13 -47.00
N GLY A 847 1.17 -5.92 -47.99
CA GLY A 847 0.17 -5.56 -49.00
C GLY A 847 0.69 -5.75 -50.42
N THR A 848 0.11 -6.71 -51.13
CA THR A 848 0.48 -7.10 -52.49
C THR A 848 -0.39 -6.36 -53.50
N ALA A 849 0.26 -5.52 -54.31
CA ALA A 849 -0.40 -4.83 -55.42
C ALA A 849 -0.87 -5.85 -56.49
N PRO A 850 -1.99 -5.59 -57.22
CA PRO A 850 -2.68 -4.31 -57.32
C PRO A 850 -3.75 -4.05 -56.25
N ASP A 851 -4.26 -5.06 -55.54
CA ASP A 851 -5.48 -4.91 -54.71
C ASP A 851 -5.21 -4.83 -53.20
N CYS A 852 -4.03 -5.24 -52.72
CA CYS A 852 -3.58 -5.12 -51.32
C CYS A 852 -4.61 -5.61 -50.29
N GLY A 853 -5.32 -6.70 -50.59
CA GLY A 853 -6.30 -7.32 -49.69
C GLY A 853 -5.66 -8.09 -48.53
N ASP A 854 -4.36 -8.33 -48.61
CA ASP A 854 -3.48 -8.98 -47.64
C ASP A 854 -2.72 -7.96 -46.76
N ALA A 855 -3.07 -6.67 -46.84
CA ALA A 855 -2.43 -5.61 -46.05
C ALA A 855 -2.89 -5.63 -44.57
N LYS A 856 -2.52 -6.71 -43.86
CA LYS A 856 -2.75 -6.99 -42.44
C LYS A 856 -1.42 -7.25 -41.74
N CYS A 857 -1.22 -6.68 -40.55
CA CYS A 857 -0.12 -7.08 -39.67
C CYS A 857 -0.37 -8.49 -39.11
N HIS A 858 0.70 -9.20 -38.77
CA HIS A 858 0.55 -10.43 -38.00
C HIS A 858 0.03 -10.15 -36.60
N ASP A 859 -0.47 -11.18 -35.93
CA ASP A 859 -1.15 -11.03 -34.65
C ASP A 859 -0.18 -10.58 -33.51
N ASP A 860 1.14 -10.66 -33.74
CA ASP A 860 2.23 -10.19 -32.87
C ASP A 860 2.87 -8.85 -33.32
N GLU A 861 2.29 -8.17 -34.31
CA GLU A 861 2.80 -6.93 -34.88
C GLU A 861 1.82 -5.76 -34.70
N ILE A 862 2.35 -4.56 -34.50
CA ILE A 862 1.55 -3.34 -34.46
C ILE A 862 1.66 -2.57 -35.78
N ALA A 863 0.56 -1.97 -36.21
CA ALA A 863 0.54 -1.07 -37.36
C ALA A 863 1.12 0.30 -36.97
N VAL A 864 2.18 0.75 -37.65
CA VAL A 864 2.86 2.03 -37.39
C VAL A 864 2.72 3.05 -38.52
N ASP A 865 2.37 2.64 -39.75
CA ASP A 865 2.07 3.55 -40.87
C ASP A 865 1.19 2.88 -41.95
N LEU A 866 0.58 3.68 -42.84
CA LEU A 866 -0.19 3.23 -44.01
C LEU A 866 0.19 4.07 -45.25
N ASP A 867 0.63 3.42 -46.33
CA ASP A 867 1.07 4.11 -47.55
C ASP A 867 0.64 3.38 -48.84
N PRO A 868 0.22 4.09 -49.91
CA PRO A 868 -0.20 3.45 -51.17
C PRO A 868 0.90 2.66 -51.90
N PHE A 869 2.17 2.99 -51.68
CA PHE A 869 3.34 2.41 -52.33
C PHE A 869 4.21 1.61 -51.34
N GLY A 870 4.29 2.08 -50.08
CA GLY A 870 5.21 1.57 -49.08
C GLY A 870 6.65 1.71 -49.56
N ASN A 871 7.40 0.60 -49.54
CA ASN A 871 8.76 0.53 -50.10
C ASN A 871 8.83 0.12 -51.59
N SER A 872 7.69 -0.15 -52.26
CA SER A 872 7.66 -0.69 -53.64
C SER A 872 7.20 0.33 -54.69
N THR A 873 7.44 0.04 -55.97
CA THR A 873 7.07 0.90 -57.10
C THR A 873 5.62 0.75 -57.56
N ASN A 874 4.91 -0.29 -57.10
CA ASN A 874 3.55 -0.61 -57.53
C ASN A 874 2.54 -0.17 -56.48
N ARG A 875 1.56 0.65 -56.89
CA ARG A 875 0.51 1.21 -56.04
C ARG A 875 -0.65 0.22 -55.82
N CYS A 876 -1.20 0.22 -54.62
CA CYS A 876 -2.52 -0.36 -54.33
C CYS A 876 -3.67 0.43 -55.01
N ARG A 877 -4.63 -0.28 -55.58
CA ARG A 877 -5.84 0.26 -56.25
C ARG A 877 -7.02 0.28 -55.29
N ALA A 878 -8.13 0.89 -55.72
CA ALA A 878 -9.40 0.95 -54.98
C ALA A 878 -9.28 1.47 -53.52
N GLY A 879 -8.42 2.47 -53.30
CA GLY A 879 -8.31 3.18 -52.01
C GLY A 879 -7.53 2.44 -50.90
N ARG A 880 -7.21 1.14 -51.08
CA ARG A 880 -6.40 0.38 -50.11
C ARG A 880 -4.96 0.87 -50.07
N LYS A 881 -4.31 0.71 -48.92
CA LYS A 881 -2.91 1.07 -48.70
C LYS A 881 -2.14 -0.15 -48.18
N LYS A 882 -0.85 -0.18 -48.44
CA LYS A 882 0.05 -1.10 -47.73
C LYS A 882 0.13 -0.68 -46.29
N ILE A 883 0.35 -1.64 -45.41
CA ILE A 883 0.47 -1.43 -43.98
C ILE A 883 1.89 -1.68 -43.52
N ALA A 884 2.38 -0.77 -42.69
CA ALA A 884 3.71 -0.82 -42.14
C ALA A 884 3.59 -1.44 -40.75
N CYS A 885 4.12 -2.65 -40.60
CA CYS A 885 3.97 -3.46 -39.40
C CYS A 885 5.32 -3.62 -38.73
N CYS A 886 5.36 -3.41 -37.43
CA CYS A 886 6.56 -3.60 -36.61
C CYS A 886 6.26 -4.59 -35.50
N LYS A 887 7.24 -5.44 -35.19
CA LYS A 887 7.25 -6.16 -33.93
C LYS A 887 7.63 -5.19 -32.83
N VAL A 888 7.07 -5.40 -31.65
CA VAL A 888 7.51 -4.71 -30.44
C VAL A 888 8.49 -5.67 -29.74
N ASP A 889 9.77 -5.32 -29.76
CA ASP A 889 10.77 -5.96 -28.91
C ASP A 889 10.50 -5.56 -27.46
N ALA A 890 10.61 -6.51 -26.54
CA ALA A 890 10.66 -6.18 -25.13
C ALA A 890 11.90 -5.28 -24.86
N PRO A 891 11.82 -4.26 -23.96
CA PRO A 891 12.96 -3.44 -23.58
C PRO A 891 14.14 -4.34 -23.26
N PRO A 892 15.39 -4.01 -23.65
CA PRO A 892 16.53 -4.92 -23.66
C PRO A 892 16.52 -5.78 -22.39
N VAL A 893 16.10 -7.04 -22.59
CA VAL A 893 15.40 -7.76 -21.53
C VAL A 893 16.41 -8.44 -20.63
N THR A 894 16.26 -8.18 -19.33
CA THR A 894 16.28 -9.21 -18.30
C THR A 894 15.70 -10.54 -18.84
N PRO A 895 16.27 -11.71 -18.53
CA PRO A 895 15.92 -12.94 -19.24
C PRO A 895 14.43 -13.28 -19.06
N GLN A 896 13.79 -13.78 -20.13
CA GLN A 896 12.36 -14.16 -20.24
C GLN A 896 11.82 -15.08 -19.12
N PRO A 897 10.51 -14.97 -18.83
CA PRO A 897 9.62 -16.11 -18.54
C PRO A 897 9.10 -16.88 -19.75
N PRO A 898 8.84 -18.19 -19.62
CA PRO A 898 8.19 -19.00 -20.62
C PRO A 898 6.67 -18.75 -20.66
N SER A 899 6.07 -19.36 -21.67
CA SER A 899 4.69 -19.27 -22.15
C SER A 899 3.57 -19.55 -21.14
N PRO A 900 2.35 -19.00 -21.37
CA PRO A 900 1.19 -19.18 -20.50
C PRO A 900 0.63 -20.60 -20.68
N GLY A 901 0.81 -21.43 -19.65
CA GLY A 901 0.27 -22.80 -19.59
C GLY A 901 1.23 -23.84 -19.00
N GLY A 902 2.52 -23.55 -18.92
CA GLY A 902 3.48 -24.39 -18.20
C GLY A 902 3.76 -23.82 -16.82
N VAL A 903 3.74 -24.65 -15.78
CA VAL A 903 4.60 -24.37 -14.62
C VAL A 903 6.00 -24.15 -15.20
N CYS A 904 6.60 -22.98 -14.97
CA CYS A 904 7.95 -22.73 -15.42
C CYS A 904 8.81 -23.90 -14.93
N LYS A 905 9.49 -24.59 -15.84
CA LYS A 905 10.50 -25.54 -15.41
C LYS A 905 11.47 -24.74 -14.55
N PRO A 906 11.70 -25.13 -13.29
CA PRO A 906 12.68 -24.44 -12.50
C PRO A 906 14.01 -24.43 -13.24
N ALA A 907 14.61 -23.26 -13.40
CA ALA A 907 15.90 -23.13 -14.09
C ALA A 907 17.03 -23.83 -13.31
N PHE A 908 16.81 -24.09 -12.02
CA PHE A 908 17.76 -24.71 -11.12
C PHE A 908 17.15 -25.88 -10.35
N ASP A 909 17.50 -27.11 -10.72
CA ASP A 909 17.23 -28.28 -9.88
C ASP A 909 18.39 -28.49 -8.91
N TRP A 910 18.11 -28.41 -7.61
CA TRP A 910 19.11 -28.61 -6.54
C TRP A 910 19.79 -29.97 -6.64
N CYS A 911 19.10 -30.96 -7.21
CA CYS A 911 19.59 -32.32 -7.38
C CYS A 911 20.42 -32.49 -8.65
N ALA A 912 20.20 -31.68 -9.68
CA ALA A 912 21.03 -31.65 -10.87
C ALA A 912 22.37 -30.94 -10.63
N ALA A 913 22.39 -29.94 -9.74
CA ALA A 913 23.58 -29.13 -9.44
C ALA A 913 24.51 -29.74 -8.39
N ASN A 914 23.98 -30.54 -7.45
CA ASN A 914 24.78 -31.35 -6.54
C ASN A 914 24.10 -32.71 -6.26
N PRO A 915 24.34 -33.72 -7.10
CA PRO A 915 23.74 -35.05 -6.95
C PRO A 915 24.03 -35.72 -5.61
N PHE A 916 25.18 -35.39 -4.99
CA PHE A 916 25.60 -35.93 -3.70
C PHE A 916 24.81 -35.34 -2.51
N GLU A 917 24.16 -34.19 -2.67
CA GLU A 917 23.26 -33.61 -1.66
C GLU A 917 21.83 -34.18 -1.74
N CYS A 918 21.48 -34.85 -2.85
CA CYS A 918 20.13 -35.36 -3.15
C CYS A 918 20.05 -36.89 -3.24
N SER A 919 21.01 -37.65 -2.70
CA SER A 919 20.98 -39.11 -2.75
C SER A 919 19.89 -39.72 -1.85
N LEU A 920 18.60 -39.57 -2.22
CA LEU A 920 17.44 -40.31 -1.72
C LEU A 920 16.37 -40.33 -2.83
N GLU A 921 16.14 -41.50 -3.41
CA GLU A 921 15.45 -41.77 -4.68
C GLU A 921 13.99 -41.30 -4.74
N ASP A 922 13.71 -40.25 -5.53
CA ASP A 922 12.36 -39.92 -6.04
C ASP A 922 12.18 -40.52 -7.46
N MET A 923 12.27 -41.85 -7.59
CA MET A 923 11.88 -42.53 -8.83
C MET A 923 10.43 -43.03 -8.70
N ASP A 924 9.51 -42.37 -9.42
CA ASP A 924 8.09 -42.75 -9.53
C ASP A 924 7.96 -43.70 -10.75
N PRO A 925 7.68 -45.02 -10.57
CA PRO A 925 7.74 -46.00 -11.66
C PRO A 925 6.55 -45.96 -12.63
N GLU A 926 5.53 -45.12 -12.40
CA GLU A 926 4.25 -45.20 -13.12
C GLU A 926 4.17 -44.38 -14.42
N PHE A 927 5.20 -43.61 -14.82
CA PHE A 927 5.19 -42.86 -16.08
C PHE A 927 6.56 -42.87 -16.80
N GLY A 928 6.61 -43.68 -17.86
CA GLY A 928 7.66 -43.90 -18.88
C GLY A 928 8.92 -43.04 -18.95
N GLU A 929 10.04 -43.75 -19.08
CA GLU A 929 11.41 -43.31 -19.38
C GLU A 929 11.52 -42.54 -20.72
N ASP A 930 12.47 -41.59 -20.79
CA ASP A 930 13.42 -41.50 -21.91
C ASP A 930 14.58 -40.53 -21.59
N GLY A 931 15.74 -41.11 -21.28
CA GLY A 931 17.06 -40.51 -21.52
C GLY A 931 17.80 -39.84 -20.35
N ALA A 932 18.69 -40.59 -19.67
CA ALA A 932 20.07 -40.15 -19.37
C ALA A 932 20.80 -41.20 -18.51
N GLY A 933 21.44 -42.18 -19.17
CA GLY A 933 22.55 -42.92 -18.59
C GLY A 933 23.84 -42.15 -18.78
N ALA A 934 24.46 -41.69 -17.69
CA ALA A 934 25.91 -41.48 -17.53
C ALA A 934 26.18 -40.91 -16.12
N PHE A 935 27.30 -41.31 -15.50
CA PHE A 935 27.77 -40.97 -14.14
C PHE A 935 27.31 -41.88 -12.98
N ALA A 936 27.38 -43.19 -13.21
CA ALA A 936 27.66 -44.13 -12.12
C ALA A 936 29.18 -44.13 -11.84
N GLY A 937 29.60 -43.50 -10.75
CA GLY A 937 30.98 -43.60 -10.29
C GLY A 937 31.34 -42.58 -9.21
N ALA A 938 31.51 -43.08 -7.98
CA ALA A 938 32.13 -42.42 -6.82
C ALA A 938 31.24 -41.62 -5.85
N ALA A 939 30.42 -42.30 -5.06
CA ALA A 939 30.37 -42.10 -3.60
C ALA A 939 29.75 -43.33 -2.91
N ALA A 940 30.60 -44.20 -2.37
CA ALA A 940 30.19 -45.24 -1.46
C ALA A 940 29.97 -44.62 -0.08
N GLY A 941 28.73 -44.68 0.43
CA GLY A 941 28.45 -44.54 1.86
C GLY A 941 27.40 -43.51 2.28
N LEU A 942 26.19 -43.50 1.72
CA LEU A 942 25.02 -42.94 2.42
C LEU A 942 23.68 -43.43 1.84
N HIS A 943 23.12 -44.46 2.50
CA HIS A 943 21.70 -44.81 2.68
C HIS A 943 20.73 -44.74 1.49
N VAL A 944 20.44 -45.92 0.94
CA VAL A 944 19.21 -46.27 0.21
C VAL A 944 18.01 -46.25 1.18
N LEU A 945 16.90 -45.57 0.85
CA LEU A 945 15.65 -45.57 1.64
C LEU A 945 14.45 -45.84 0.72
N ALA A 946 13.52 -46.68 1.22
CA ALA A 946 12.42 -47.30 0.50
C ALA A 946 11.31 -46.35 0.00
N GLU A 947 10.57 -46.83 -1.00
CA GLU A 947 9.50 -46.15 -1.77
C GLU A 947 8.39 -45.49 -0.91
N ARG A 948 7.85 -44.36 -1.42
CA ARG A 948 6.72 -43.62 -0.84
C ARG A 948 5.45 -44.51 -0.81
N GLY A 949 5.27 -45.22 0.30
CA GLY A 949 4.26 -46.27 0.49
C GLY A 949 4.59 -47.18 1.68
N ALA A 950 5.87 -47.28 2.03
CA ALA A 950 6.36 -47.77 3.33
C ALA A 950 6.75 -46.59 4.24
N GLY A 951 6.88 -46.82 5.56
CA GLY A 951 7.24 -45.76 6.52
C GLY A 951 8.58 -45.09 6.21
N ARG A 952 8.68 -43.76 6.42
CA ARG A 952 9.87 -42.95 6.07
C ARG A 952 10.80 -42.72 7.27
N GLU A 953 12.11 -42.92 7.11
CA GLU A 953 13.12 -42.58 8.13
C GLU A 953 13.29 -41.05 8.20
N VAL A 954 13.14 -40.46 9.39
CA VAL A 954 13.13 -38.99 9.59
C VAL A 954 14.42 -38.46 10.25
N GLY A 955 15.25 -39.34 10.81
CA GLY A 955 16.52 -38.96 11.44
C GLY A 955 17.39 -40.18 11.79
N LYS A 956 18.71 -39.95 11.93
CA LYS A 956 19.72 -40.97 12.29
C LYS A 956 20.34 -40.71 13.65
N PHE A 957 20.83 -41.77 14.28
CA PHE A 957 21.52 -41.86 15.57
C PHE A 957 22.17 -40.55 16.05
N VAL A 958 21.52 -39.95 17.04
CA VAL A 958 22.05 -38.81 17.80
C VAL A 958 21.72 -39.05 19.27
N HIS A 959 22.74 -38.99 20.13
CA HIS A 959 22.62 -39.12 21.59
C HIS A 959 21.86 -40.37 22.10
N GLY A 960 22.07 -41.54 21.48
CA GLY A 960 21.49 -42.82 21.92
C GLY A 960 20.05 -43.09 21.48
N LEU A 961 19.48 -42.22 20.62
CA LEU A 961 18.16 -42.43 20.00
C LEU A 961 18.26 -43.39 18.81
N ASN A 962 17.37 -44.39 18.79
CA ASN A 962 17.14 -45.25 17.62
C ASN A 962 16.43 -44.48 16.50
N LYS A 963 16.40 -45.07 15.29
CA LYS A 963 15.78 -44.47 14.11
C LYS A 963 14.29 -44.23 14.30
N MET A 964 13.84 -42.99 14.07
CA MET A 964 12.41 -42.64 14.05
C MET A 964 11.81 -42.83 12.66
N MET A 965 10.70 -43.57 12.62
CA MET A 965 9.97 -43.88 11.39
C MET A 965 8.62 -43.15 11.37
N ALA A 966 8.42 -42.29 10.37
CA ALA A 966 7.13 -41.66 10.12
C ALA A 966 6.12 -42.64 9.55
N ASN A 967 4.83 -42.40 9.84
CA ASN A 967 3.74 -43.17 9.26
C ASN A 967 3.73 -43.04 7.72
N PRO A 968 3.30 -44.08 6.99
CA PRO A 968 3.16 -44.00 5.55
C PRO A 968 2.18 -42.88 5.14
N TYR A 969 2.56 -42.08 4.15
CA TYR A 969 1.74 -41.00 3.60
C TYR A 969 1.65 -41.12 2.07
N PRO A 970 0.57 -40.63 1.46
CA PRO A 970 0.34 -40.84 0.03
C PRO A 970 1.37 -40.06 -0.81
N SER A 971 1.78 -40.65 -1.93
CA SER A 971 2.45 -39.92 -3.01
C SER A 971 1.55 -38.79 -3.53
N ARG A 972 2.12 -37.83 -4.26
CA ARG A 972 1.34 -36.72 -4.85
C ARG A 972 0.13 -37.24 -5.63
N GLY A 973 0.34 -38.27 -6.46
CA GLY A 973 -0.69 -38.86 -7.32
C GLY A 973 -1.78 -39.54 -6.49
N ALA A 974 -1.39 -40.28 -5.45
CA ALA A 974 -2.33 -40.92 -4.54
C ALA A 974 -3.11 -39.90 -3.70
N LEU A 975 -2.48 -38.81 -3.26
CA LEU A 975 -3.11 -37.72 -2.51
C LEU A 975 -4.14 -37.00 -3.38
N ILE A 976 -3.75 -36.62 -4.60
CA ILE A 976 -4.64 -35.99 -5.60
C ILE A 976 -5.84 -36.89 -5.87
N THR A 977 -5.61 -38.15 -6.21
CA THR A 977 -6.67 -39.09 -6.61
C THR A 977 -7.66 -39.30 -5.48
N LYS A 978 -7.18 -39.54 -4.26
CA LYS A 978 -8.04 -39.79 -3.09
C LYS A 978 -8.77 -38.54 -2.64
N THR A 979 -8.15 -37.36 -2.72
CA THR A 979 -8.79 -36.09 -2.34
C THR A 979 -9.82 -35.68 -3.40
N LEU A 980 -9.51 -35.74 -4.71
CA LEU A 980 -10.49 -35.53 -5.79
C LEU A 980 -11.70 -36.45 -5.66
N ALA A 981 -11.49 -37.73 -5.34
CA ALA A 981 -12.58 -38.69 -5.16
C ALA A 981 -13.50 -38.38 -3.96
N LYS A 982 -13.01 -37.62 -2.96
CA LYS A 982 -13.78 -37.25 -1.75
C LYS A 982 -14.37 -35.83 -1.81
N SER A 983 -13.64 -34.85 -2.33
CA SER A 983 -14.01 -33.42 -2.31
C SER A 983 -14.29 -32.83 -3.69
N GLY A 984 -14.11 -33.58 -4.79
CA GLY A 984 -14.32 -33.11 -6.17
C GLY A 984 -13.28 -32.09 -6.67
N SER A 985 -12.40 -31.61 -5.78
CA SER A 985 -11.33 -30.69 -6.11
C SER A 985 -10.16 -30.79 -5.14
N VAL A 986 -8.95 -30.45 -5.60
CA VAL A 986 -7.71 -30.45 -4.81
C VAL A 986 -7.05 -29.09 -4.95
N ALA A 987 -6.80 -28.44 -3.81
CA ALA A 987 -6.03 -27.21 -3.77
C ALA A 987 -4.52 -27.52 -3.65
N TRP A 988 -3.70 -26.77 -4.36
CA TRP A 988 -2.25 -26.72 -4.17
C TRP A 988 -1.74 -25.30 -4.24
N TRP A 989 -0.54 -25.11 -3.68
CA TRP A 989 0.15 -23.83 -3.69
C TRP A 989 1.38 -23.97 -4.55
N ALA A 990 1.43 -23.20 -5.62
CA ALA A 990 2.64 -23.06 -6.42
C ALA A 990 3.27 -21.69 -6.12
N GLY A 991 4.59 -21.64 -6.09
CA GLY A 991 5.27 -20.36 -6.24
C GLY A 991 4.91 -19.82 -7.62
N SER A 992 4.41 -18.57 -7.69
CA SER A 992 4.34 -17.89 -8.96
C SER A 992 5.76 -17.59 -9.38
N SER A 993 6.33 -18.45 -10.20
CA SER A 993 7.42 -18.05 -11.07
C SER A 993 6.78 -17.51 -12.35
N VAL A 994 6.21 -16.31 -12.30
CA VAL A 994 6.34 -15.46 -13.48
C VAL A 994 7.84 -15.17 -13.52
N CYS A 995 8.58 -15.60 -14.54
CA CYS A 995 10.05 -15.48 -14.54
C CYS A 995 10.58 -14.05 -14.68
N ASP A 996 9.82 -13.10 -14.16
CA ASP A 996 10.32 -11.80 -13.79
C ASP A 996 11.18 -11.92 -12.53
N TYR A 997 12.14 -11.00 -12.46
CA TYR A 997 13.25 -11.04 -11.54
C TYR A 997 12.84 -10.84 -10.05
N TYR A 998 11.57 -10.53 -9.76
CA TYR A 998 11.11 -10.05 -8.45
C TYR A 998 9.93 -10.82 -7.82
N ASP A 999 9.43 -11.91 -8.41
CA ASP A 999 8.20 -12.56 -7.91
C ASP A 999 8.48 -13.66 -6.84
N THR A 1000 8.12 -13.36 -5.59
CA THR A 1000 8.05 -14.32 -4.46
C THR A 1000 6.61 -14.74 -4.15
N GLY A 1001 5.67 -14.42 -5.03
CA GLY A 1001 4.25 -14.70 -4.86
C GLY A 1001 3.95 -16.19 -4.80
N ILE A 1002 2.81 -16.49 -4.17
CA ILE A 1002 2.26 -17.84 -4.07
C ILE A 1002 0.82 -17.76 -4.48
N ALA A 1003 0.46 -18.59 -5.45
CA ALA A 1003 -0.90 -18.70 -5.93
C ALA A 1003 -1.48 -20.05 -5.50
N LYS A 1004 -2.70 -20.00 -4.96
CA LYS A 1004 -3.52 -21.19 -4.71
C LYS A 1004 -4.21 -21.58 -6.01
N PHE A 1005 -4.03 -22.82 -6.41
CA PHE A 1005 -4.66 -23.41 -7.58
C PHE A 1005 -5.55 -24.56 -7.14
N THR A 1006 -6.62 -24.80 -7.90
CA THR A 1006 -7.59 -25.86 -7.59
C THR A 1006 -7.78 -26.72 -8.84
N ALA A 1007 -7.43 -28.00 -8.79
CA ALA A 1007 -7.74 -28.97 -9.85
C ALA A 1007 -9.06 -29.61 -9.53
N THR A 1008 -9.79 -29.91 -10.59
CA THR A 1008 -10.97 -30.76 -10.57
C THR A 1008 -10.72 -32.11 -11.26
N SER A 1009 -9.53 -32.34 -11.84
CA SER A 1009 -9.13 -33.62 -12.45
C SER A 1009 -7.65 -33.95 -12.25
N ALA A 1010 -7.32 -35.25 -12.18
CA ALA A 1010 -5.95 -35.73 -11.96
C ALA A 1010 -5.00 -35.45 -13.14
N ALA A 1011 -5.55 -35.21 -14.34
CA ALA A 1011 -4.77 -34.94 -15.56
C ALA A 1011 -4.18 -33.52 -15.63
N VAL A 1012 -4.57 -32.61 -14.73
CA VAL A 1012 -4.19 -31.17 -14.76
C VAL A 1012 -3.16 -30.83 -13.67
N VAL A 1013 -2.71 -31.79 -12.88
CA VAL A 1013 -1.83 -31.51 -11.73
C VAL A 1013 -0.34 -31.58 -12.14
N PRO A 1014 0.46 -30.52 -11.91
CA PRO A 1014 1.86 -30.46 -12.37
C PRO A 1014 2.81 -31.47 -11.71
N GLN A 1015 3.80 -31.94 -12.48
CA GLN A 1015 4.92 -32.75 -11.98
C GLN A 1015 5.87 -32.00 -11.02
N ALA A 1016 5.75 -30.67 -10.91
CA ALA A 1016 6.56 -29.87 -10.02
C ALA A 1016 6.03 -29.83 -8.56
N LEU A 1017 4.96 -30.56 -8.25
CA LEU A 1017 4.38 -30.61 -6.91
C LEU A 1017 4.80 -31.85 -6.12
N ASP A 1018 4.86 -31.68 -4.81
CA ASP A 1018 5.07 -32.76 -3.83
C ASP A 1018 3.96 -32.75 -2.77
N THR A 1019 3.69 -33.95 -2.21
CA THR A 1019 2.93 -34.06 -0.97
C THR A 1019 3.71 -33.36 0.13
N GLU A 1020 3.07 -32.40 0.78
CA GLU A 1020 3.66 -31.56 1.78
C GLU A 1020 3.01 -31.81 3.15
N HIS A 1021 3.86 -31.96 4.15
CA HIS A 1021 3.48 -31.88 5.56
C HIS A 1021 3.64 -30.43 5.98
N VAL A 1022 2.56 -29.78 6.40
CA VAL A 1022 2.55 -28.33 6.71
C VAL A 1022 3.59 -28.00 7.78
N ILE A 1023 3.71 -28.85 8.80
CA ILE A 1023 4.84 -28.92 9.72
C ILE A 1023 5.76 -30.06 9.27
N ASP A 1024 7.05 -29.78 9.06
CA ASP A 1024 8.01 -30.78 8.57
C ASP A 1024 8.21 -31.93 9.58
N LEU A 1025 8.27 -33.17 9.09
CA LEU A 1025 8.40 -34.37 9.94
C LEU A 1025 9.66 -34.35 10.83
N GLN A 1026 10.75 -33.71 10.39
CA GLN A 1026 12.01 -33.68 11.15
C GLN A 1026 11.92 -32.87 12.44
N VAL A 1027 10.86 -32.09 12.61
CA VAL A 1027 10.57 -31.36 13.85
C VAL A 1027 10.45 -32.33 15.02
N LEU A 1028 9.84 -33.51 14.83
CA LEU A 1028 9.67 -34.48 15.92
C LEU A 1028 11.01 -35.07 16.39
N HIS A 1029 11.93 -35.30 15.46
CA HIS A 1029 13.29 -35.75 15.79
C HIS A 1029 14.07 -34.66 16.55
N LYS A 1030 13.99 -33.39 16.12
CA LYS A 1030 14.63 -32.26 16.81
C LYS A 1030 14.05 -32.01 18.20
N PHE A 1031 12.75 -32.20 18.35
CA PHE A 1031 12.09 -32.15 19.65
C PHE A 1031 12.62 -33.23 20.59
N ALA A 1032 12.67 -34.48 20.14
CA ALA A 1032 13.22 -35.58 20.94
C ALA A 1032 14.69 -35.38 21.29
N GLN A 1033 15.50 -34.88 20.35
CA GLN A 1033 16.89 -34.51 20.62
C GLN A 1033 16.98 -33.41 21.69
N SER A 1034 16.12 -32.39 21.64
CA SER A 1034 16.08 -31.32 22.64
C SER A 1034 15.68 -31.86 24.01
N CYS A 1035 14.74 -32.81 24.06
CA CYS A 1035 14.34 -33.48 25.30
C CYS A 1035 15.46 -34.33 25.92
N VAL A 1036 16.26 -35.02 25.09
CA VAL A 1036 17.38 -35.86 25.57
C VAL A 1036 18.58 -35.02 26.01
N THR A 1037 18.88 -33.95 25.27
CA THR A 1037 20.05 -33.10 25.52
C THR A 1037 19.78 -32.00 26.53
N GLY A 1038 18.52 -31.58 26.68
CA GLY A 1038 18.15 -30.38 27.44
C GLY A 1038 18.51 -29.09 26.70
N ILE A 1039 18.85 -29.15 25.41
CA ILE A 1039 19.30 -27.99 24.63
C ILE A 1039 18.24 -27.68 23.57
N LEU A 1040 17.71 -26.46 23.59
CA LEU A 1040 16.76 -25.95 22.61
C LEU A 1040 17.49 -25.55 21.30
N PRO A 1041 16.78 -25.45 20.16
CA PRO A 1041 17.36 -25.11 18.85
C PRO A 1041 18.26 -23.87 18.78
N GLY A 1042 18.10 -22.89 19.68
CA GLY A 1042 18.95 -21.70 19.79
C GLY A 1042 20.14 -21.83 20.75
N GLY A 1043 20.44 -23.03 21.25
CA GLY A 1043 21.51 -23.29 22.23
C GLY A 1043 21.13 -23.00 23.70
N ALA A 1044 19.93 -22.46 23.94
CA ALA A 1044 19.41 -22.24 25.28
C ALA A 1044 19.14 -23.58 26.00
N ILE A 1045 19.31 -23.59 27.32
CA ILE A 1045 19.02 -24.75 28.14
C ILE A 1045 17.51 -24.79 28.41
N SER A 1046 16.87 -25.93 28.16
CA SER A 1046 15.46 -26.16 28.47
C SER A 1046 15.23 -26.05 29.97
N LYS A 1047 14.10 -25.46 30.37
CA LYS A 1047 13.71 -25.37 31.78
C LYS A 1047 13.31 -26.72 32.40
N PHE A 1048 13.18 -27.75 31.57
CA PHE A 1048 12.83 -29.10 32.01
C PHE A 1048 14.06 -30.01 32.07
N ALA A 1049 14.08 -30.93 33.04
CA ALA A 1049 15.16 -31.92 33.17
C ALA A 1049 15.24 -32.84 31.93
N ASN A 1050 16.40 -33.41 31.62
CA ASN A 1050 16.54 -34.26 30.43
C ASN A 1050 15.71 -35.55 30.54
N ILE A 1051 15.08 -35.96 29.44
CA ILE A 1051 14.44 -37.28 29.33
C ILE A 1051 15.50 -38.29 28.88
N PRO A 1052 15.68 -39.43 29.58
CA PRO A 1052 16.67 -40.43 29.18
C PRO A 1052 16.40 -40.96 27.77
N ALA A 1053 17.44 -41.12 26.94
CA ALA A 1053 17.30 -41.68 25.60
C ALA A 1053 16.63 -43.08 25.59
N ALA A 1054 16.84 -43.87 26.65
CA ALA A 1054 16.18 -45.15 26.85
C ALA A 1054 14.64 -45.03 26.89
N TRP A 1055 14.09 -43.95 27.45
CA TRP A 1055 12.64 -43.72 27.44
C TRP A 1055 12.11 -43.58 26.01
N PHE A 1056 12.82 -42.87 25.15
CA PHE A 1056 12.41 -42.75 23.75
C PHE A 1056 12.44 -44.10 23.03
N ASN A 1057 13.44 -44.94 23.31
CA ASN A 1057 13.56 -46.26 22.68
C ASN A 1057 12.55 -47.28 23.23
N ASP A 1058 12.36 -47.30 24.55
CA ASP A 1058 11.62 -48.36 25.26
C ASP A 1058 10.14 -48.03 25.48
N VAL A 1059 9.77 -46.75 25.40
CA VAL A 1059 8.40 -46.27 25.67
C VAL A 1059 7.82 -45.53 24.47
N PHE A 1060 8.53 -44.51 23.95
CA PHE A 1060 8.00 -43.67 22.89
C PHE A 1060 7.90 -44.39 21.53
N MET A 1061 8.94 -45.12 21.15
CA MET A 1061 9.01 -45.85 19.87
C MET A 1061 8.44 -47.27 19.94
N LYS A 1062 8.13 -47.79 21.13
CA LYS A 1062 7.73 -49.19 21.33
C LYS A 1062 6.23 -49.38 21.16
N ASP A 1063 5.85 -50.42 20.43
CA ASP A 1063 4.45 -50.76 20.21
C ASP A 1063 3.73 -51.20 21.48
N GLY A 1064 2.46 -50.80 21.61
CA GLY A 1064 1.57 -51.25 22.68
C GLY A 1064 1.75 -50.55 24.02
N MET A 1065 2.61 -49.52 24.10
CA MET A 1065 2.87 -48.77 25.33
C MET A 1065 1.75 -47.80 25.72
N LEU A 1066 0.86 -47.46 24.79
CA LEU A 1066 -0.37 -46.73 25.10
C LEU A 1066 -1.56 -47.69 25.34
N PRO A 1067 -2.49 -47.38 26.25
CA PRO A 1067 -3.68 -48.18 26.49
C PRO A 1067 -4.63 -48.19 25.29
N ALA A 1068 -5.48 -49.22 25.21
CA ALA A 1068 -6.55 -49.28 24.23
C ALA A 1068 -7.68 -48.29 24.60
N GLY A 1069 -8.47 -47.86 23.61
CA GLY A 1069 -9.61 -46.97 23.81
C GLY A 1069 -9.29 -45.47 23.93
N LEU A 1070 -8.05 -45.07 23.63
CA LEU A 1070 -7.71 -43.65 23.55
C LEU A 1070 -8.46 -42.96 22.39
N PRO A 1071 -8.72 -41.64 22.49
CA PRO A 1071 -9.29 -40.86 21.39
C PRO A 1071 -8.52 -41.09 20.09
N ARG A 1072 -9.20 -41.10 18.94
CA ARG A 1072 -8.51 -41.19 17.64
C ARG A 1072 -7.86 -39.84 17.31
N VAL A 1073 -6.70 -39.89 16.63
CA VAL A 1073 -5.95 -38.68 16.23
C VAL A 1073 -6.74 -37.85 15.21
N SER A 1074 -7.44 -38.53 14.30
CA SER A 1074 -8.51 -37.96 13.48
C SER A 1074 -9.65 -38.99 13.33
N PRO A 1075 -10.84 -38.59 12.83
CA PRO A 1075 -11.96 -39.51 12.63
C PRO A 1075 -11.64 -40.72 11.74
N THR A 1076 -10.65 -40.61 10.87
CA THR A 1076 -10.23 -41.65 9.93
C THR A 1076 -8.98 -42.42 10.38
N SER A 1077 -8.39 -42.05 11.51
CA SER A 1077 -7.19 -42.70 12.04
C SER A 1077 -7.50 -44.08 12.66
N PRO A 1078 -6.61 -45.08 12.46
CA PRO A 1078 -6.68 -46.35 13.17
C PRO A 1078 -6.39 -46.19 14.67
N GLU A 1079 -6.50 -47.28 15.43
CA GLU A 1079 -6.15 -47.24 16.84
C GLU A 1079 -4.64 -47.32 16.93
N ILE A 1080 -4.01 -46.23 17.36
CA ILE A 1080 -2.56 -46.14 17.39
C ILE A 1080 -2.10 -46.21 18.85
N ARG A 1081 -1.47 -47.34 19.18
CA ARG A 1081 -0.97 -47.65 20.52
C ARG A 1081 0.55 -47.43 20.69
N ASN A 1082 1.19 -46.96 19.63
CA ASN A 1082 2.59 -46.51 19.62
C ASN A 1082 2.62 -44.98 19.70
N ALA A 1083 3.37 -44.40 20.65
CA ALA A 1083 3.37 -42.95 20.86
C ALA A 1083 3.99 -42.18 19.69
N MET A 1084 5.10 -42.67 19.13
CA MET A 1084 5.74 -42.10 17.94
C MET A 1084 4.79 -42.11 16.73
N SER A 1085 4.19 -43.26 16.41
CA SER A 1085 3.23 -43.35 15.30
C SER A 1085 1.99 -42.49 15.54
N ARG A 1086 1.58 -42.30 16.79
CA ARG A 1086 0.45 -41.44 17.13
C ARG A 1086 0.76 -39.97 16.89
N LEU A 1087 1.98 -39.52 17.22
CA LEU A 1087 2.42 -38.17 16.90
C LEU A 1087 2.58 -37.98 15.39
N PHE A 1088 3.23 -38.90 14.68
CA PHE A 1088 3.34 -38.80 13.21
C PHE A 1088 1.99 -38.82 12.49
N GLU A 1089 0.97 -39.48 13.05
CA GLU A 1089 -0.41 -39.38 12.54
C GLU A 1089 -0.95 -37.95 12.62
N ALA A 1090 -0.56 -37.17 13.64
CA ALA A 1090 -0.97 -35.78 13.81
C ALA A 1090 -0.24 -34.81 12.87
N PHE A 1091 0.94 -35.17 12.35
CA PHE A 1091 1.62 -34.44 11.28
C PHE A 1091 0.95 -34.67 9.91
N GLY A 1092 0.29 -35.81 9.73
CA GLY A 1092 -0.41 -36.19 8.51
C GLY A 1092 0.09 -37.51 7.92
N SER A 1093 -0.85 -38.35 7.47
CA SER A 1093 -0.56 -39.71 6.99
C SER A 1093 -1.58 -40.17 5.94
N SER A 1094 -1.45 -41.42 5.48
CA SER A 1094 -2.44 -42.05 4.60
C SER A 1094 -3.83 -42.22 5.23
N SER A 1095 -3.91 -42.29 6.56
CA SER A 1095 -5.18 -42.35 7.30
C SER A 1095 -5.61 -40.99 7.85
N ASN A 1096 -4.71 -40.00 7.93
CA ASN A 1096 -5.02 -38.63 8.30
C ASN A 1096 -4.50 -37.64 7.25
N MET A 1097 -5.19 -37.58 6.11
CA MET A 1097 -4.77 -36.77 4.95
C MET A 1097 -5.19 -35.29 5.04
N PHE A 1098 -6.03 -34.92 6.02
CA PHE A 1098 -6.63 -33.58 6.11
C PHE A 1098 -5.60 -32.45 6.35
N LEU A 1099 -4.42 -32.82 6.88
CA LEU A 1099 -3.31 -31.91 7.16
C LEU A 1099 -2.20 -31.97 6.10
N LEU A 1100 -2.40 -32.75 5.03
CA LEU A 1100 -1.45 -32.85 3.91
C LEU A 1100 -1.88 -31.91 2.79
N LEU A 1101 -0.94 -31.09 2.32
CA LEU A 1101 -1.15 -30.19 1.21
C LEU A 1101 -0.31 -30.62 0.00
N LEU A 1102 -0.56 -29.98 -1.13
CA LEU A 1102 0.33 -30.07 -2.29
C LEU A 1102 1.07 -28.74 -2.43
N ALA A 1103 2.39 -28.81 -2.49
CA ALA A 1103 3.26 -27.64 -2.58
C ALA A 1103 4.28 -27.80 -3.69
N ASP A 1104 4.76 -26.67 -4.23
CA ASP A 1104 5.90 -26.64 -5.13
C ASP A 1104 7.11 -27.37 -4.53
N LYS A 1105 7.72 -28.26 -5.31
CA LYS A 1105 8.82 -29.14 -4.90
C LYS A 1105 10.02 -28.37 -4.37
N GLN A 1106 10.40 -27.26 -5.01
CA GLN A 1106 11.59 -26.50 -4.62
C GLN A 1106 11.37 -25.72 -3.34
N MET A 1107 10.21 -25.11 -3.20
CA MET A 1107 9.79 -24.46 -1.97
C MET A 1107 9.70 -25.46 -0.82
N ASN A 1108 9.12 -26.64 -1.06
CA ASN A 1108 8.99 -27.69 -0.04
C ASN A 1108 10.37 -28.23 0.39
N GLN A 1109 11.32 -28.39 -0.54
CA GLN A 1109 12.70 -28.73 -0.24
C GLN A 1109 13.43 -27.61 0.53
N ALA A 1110 13.21 -26.34 0.17
CA ALA A 1110 13.76 -25.18 0.88
C ALA A 1110 13.31 -25.19 2.34
N LYS A 1111 12.01 -25.42 2.56
CA LYS A 1111 11.41 -25.55 3.88
C LYS A 1111 12.09 -26.66 4.69
N GLY A 1112 12.28 -27.84 4.08
CA GLY A 1112 12.99 -28.95 4.71
C GLY A 1112 14.44 -28.61 5.09
N LYS A 1113 15.18 -27.86 4.27
CA LYS A 1113 16.55 -27.43 4.61
C LYS A 1113 16.56 -26.39 5.74
N LEU A 1114 15.69 -25.39 5.70
CA LEU A 1114 15.56 -24.35 6.73
C LEU A 1114 15.20 -24.94 8.10
N VAL A 1115 14.16 -25.77 8.16
CA VAL A 1115 13.78 -26.48 9.40
C VAL A 1115 14.92 -27.41 9.87
N GLY A 1116 15.75 -27.88 8.94
CA GLY A 1116 16.95 -28.67 9.19
C GLY A 1116 18.11 -27.89 9.80
N PHE A 1117 18.04 -26.55 9.86
CA PHE A 1117 19.18 -25.64 10.09
C PHE A 1117 20.31 -25.81 9.08
N LYS A 1118 19.94 -26.05 7.83
CA LYS A 1118 20.86 -26.14 6.70
C LYS A 1118 20.55 -25.01 5.74
N ASN A 1119 21.61 -24.44 5.16
CA ASN A 1119 21.44 -23.47 4.10
C ASN A 1119 20.74 -24.14 2.91
N PRO A 1120 19.67 -23.54 2.35
CA PRO A 1120 18.98 -24.04 1.17
C PRO A 1120 19.94 -24.32 -0.02
N MET A 1121 21.02 -23.54 -0.11
CA MET A 1121 22.18 -23.77 -0.96
C MET A 1121 23.47 -23.63 -0.13
N SER A 1122 24.48 -24.48 -0.36
CA SER A 1122 25.76 -24.35 0.34
C SER A 1122 26.51 -23.07 -0.08
N LEU A 1123 27.25 -22.48 0.86
CA LEU A 1123 27.93 -21.20 0.62
C LEU A 1123 28.98 -21.30 -0.50
N ALA A 1124 29.63 -22.46 -0.64
CA ALA A 1124 30.60 -22.71 -1.70
C ALA A 1124 29.94 -22.71 -3.09
N VAL A 1125 28.76 -23.35 -3.23
CA VAL A 1125 28.00 -23.37 -4.49
C VAL A 1125 27.43 -21.98 -4.78
N PHE A 1126 26.94 -21.28 -3.77
CA PHE A 1126 26.42 -19.93 -3.90
C PHE A 1126 27.50 -18.95 -4.35
N ASN A 1127 28.67 -18.95 -3.71
CA ASN A 1127 29.78 -18.07 -4.06
C ASN A 1127 30.31 -18.37 -5.46
N LYS A 1128 30.47 -19.65 -5.82
CA LYS A 1128 30.86 -20.05 -7.17
C LYS A 1128 29.84 -19.58 -8.22
N ALA A 1129 28.55 -19.68 -7.91
CA ALA A 1129 27.48 -19.20 -8.79
C ALA A 1129 27.49 -17.67 -8.96
N LEU A 1130 27.87 -16.93 -7.92
CA LEU A 1130 28.09 -15.48 -7.98
C LEU A 1130 29.35 -15.11 -8.79
N GLU A 1131 30.45 -15.85 -8.64
CA GLU A 1131 31.69 -15.64 -9.41
C GLU A 1131 31.47 -15.92 -10.89
N ASP A 1132 30.87 -17.08 -11.21
CA ASP A 1132 30.52 -17.46 -12.59
C ASP A 1132 29.50 -16.46 -13.17
N GLY A 1133 28.55 -16.00 -12.34
CA GLY A 1133 27.60 -14.94 -12.69
C GLY A 1133 28.27 -13.60 -13.03
N ALA A 1134 29.23 -13.17 -12.22
CA ALA A 1134 30.02 -11.96 -12.45
C ALA A 1134 30.89 -12.06 -13.72
N ALA A 1135 31.31 -13.28 -14.08
CA ALA A 1135 32.00 -13.58 -15.33
C ALA A 1135 31.06 -13.66 -16.56
N GLY A 1136 29.76 -13.41 -16.38
CA GLY A 1136 28.76 -13.36 -17.45
C GLY A 1136 27.94 -14.64 -17.62
N ASN A 1137 28.12 -15.66 -16.77
CA ASN A 1137 27.28 -16.86 -16.78
C ASN A 1137 25.92 -16.57 -16.12
N ARG A 1138 24.98 -16.12 -16.94
CA ARG A 1138 23.62 -15.74 -16.52
C ARG A 1138 22.86 -16.86 -15.82
N VAL A 1139 23.09 -18.13 -16.21
CA VAL A 1139 22.43 -19.29 -15.60
C VAL A 1139 22.93 -19.48 -14.17
N ALA A 1140 24.23 -19.35 -13.93
CA ALA A 1140 24.80 -19.42 -12.58
C ALA A 1140 24.26 -18.31 -11.67
N ALA A 1141 24.17 -17.07 -12.18
CA ALA A 1141 23.56 -15.96 -11.45
C ALA A 1141 22.07 -16.21 -11.13
N MET A 1142 21.30 -16.74 -12.08
CA MET A 1142 19.89 -17.09 -11.87
C MET A 1142 19.72 -18.21 -10.83
N ASN A 1143 20.59 -19.21 -10.84
CA ASN A 1143 20.57 -20.31 -9.87
C ASN A 1143 20.79 -19.83 -8.44
N ALA A 1144 21.71 -18.89 -8.23
CA ALA A 1144 21.94 -18.25 -6.92
C ALA A 1144 20.69 -17.49 -6.45
N ILE A 1145 20.02 -16.79 -7.37
CA ILE A 1145 18.82 -15.99 -7.09
C ILE A 1145 17.61 -16.88 -6.82
N ASP A 1146 17.42 -17.96 -7.57
CA ASP A 1146 16.30 -18.89 -7.41
C ASP A 1146 16.35 -19.60 -6.05
N ALA A 1147 17.56 -19.90 -5.54
CA ALA A 1147 17.71 -20.40 -4.17
C ALA A 1147 17.26 -19.39 -3.11
N ILE A 1148 17.55 -18.10 -3.30
CA ILE A 1148 17.06 -17.02 -2.42
C ILE A 1148 15.54 -16.90 -2.52
N LYS A 1149 14.98 -16.94 -3.74
CA LYS A 1149 13.52 -16.85 -3.97
C LYS A 1149 12.77 -18.02 -3.36
N ALA A 1150 13.23 -19.25 -3.54
CA ALA A 1150 12.64 -20.44 -2.93
C ALA A 1150 12.62 -20.33 -1.40
N THR A 1151 13.69 -19.78 -0.81
CA THR A 1151 13.79 -19.49 0.63
C THR A 1151 12.74 -18.48 1.07
N MET A 1152 12.63 -17.34 0.38
CA MET A 1152 11.64 -16.30 0.69
C MET A 1152 10.20 -16.79 0.55
N ARG A 1153 9.92 -17.63 -0.47
CA ARG A 1153 8.60 -18.23 -0.72
C ARG A 1153 8.13 -19.10 0.45
N VAL A 1154 9.02 -19.82 1.14
CA VAL A 1154 8.63 -20.59 2.33
C VAL A 1154 7.93 -19.70 3.37
N PHE A 1155 8.41 -18.48 3.59
CA PHE A 1155 7.83 -17.57 4.57
C PHE A 1155 6.50 -16.99 4.08
N THR A 1156 6.39 -16.63 2.80
CA THR A 1156 5.11 -16.20 2.19
C THR A 1156 4.08 -17.33 2.21
N TYR A 1157 4.51 -18.58 2.03
CA TYR A 1157 3.65 -19.77 2.02
C TYR A 1157 3.01 -20.00 3.39
N LEU A 1158 3.83 -20.01 4.44
CA LEU A 1158 3.37 -20.24 5.81
C LEU A 1158 2.48 -19.10 6.33
N GLN A 1159 2.58 -17.89 5.76
CA GLN A 1159 1.73 -16.74 6.08
C GLN A 1159 0.41 -16.71 5.30
N HIS A 1160 0.22 -17.59 4.30
CA HIS A 1160 -1.04 -17.64 3.57
C HIS A 1160 -2.18 -18.08 4.51
N PRO A 1161 -3.35 -17.40 4.55
CA PRO A 1161 -4.38 -17.65 5.57
C PRO A 1161 -4.81 -19.11 5.70
N GLU A 1162 -4.97 -19.82 4.59
CA GLU A 1162 -5.35 -21.24 4.59
C GLU A 1162 -4.23 -22.19 5.04
N VAL A 1163 -2.98 -21.87 4.69
CA VAL A 1163 -1.81 -22.67 5.07
C VAL A 1163 -1.49 -22.43 6.55
N SER A 1164 -1.58 -21.19 7.00
CA SER A 1164 -1.45 -20.80 8.41
C SER A 1164 -2.51 -21.46 9.28
N ALA A 1165 -3.76 -21.53 8.81
CA ALA A 1165 -4.82 -22.27 9.49
C ALA A 1165 -4.50 -23.78 9.60
N ALA A 1166 -4.03 -24.41 8.51
CA ALA A 1166 -3.60 -25.81 8.52
C ALA A 1166 -2.36 -26.05 9.41
N PHE A 1167 -1.44 -25.09 9.44
CA PHE A 1167 -0.23 -25.12 10.26
C PHE A 1167 -0.57 -25.06 11.75
N ASN A 1168 -1.44 -24.14 12.15
CA ASN A 1168 -1.90 -24.02 13.54
C ASN A 1168 -2.71 -25.25 13.95
N ALA A 1169 -3.60 -25.74 13.08
CA ALA A 1169 -4.37 -26.96 13.34
C ALA A 1169 -3.47 -28.20 13.53
N ALA A 1170 -2.39 -28.32 12.74
CA ALA A 1170 -1.40 -29.38 12.91
C ALA A 1170 -0.62 -29.21 14.23
N ALA A 1171 -0.18 -27.99 14.57
CA ALA A 1171 0.53 -27.70 15.82
C ALA A 1171 -0.31 -28.03 17.06
N ASP A 1172 -1.58 -27.61 17.05
CA ASP A 1172 -2.54 -27.88 18.13
C ASP A 1172 -2.82 -29.38 18.27
N ASN A 1173 -2.98 -30.08 17.15
CA ASN A 1173 -3.18 -31.53 17.16
C ASN A 1173 -1.95 -32.26 17.70
N ILE A 1174 -0.74 -31.90 17.26
CA ILE A 1174 0.52 -32.47 17.78
C ILE A 1174 0.61 -32.26 19.28
N ARG A 1175 0.38 -31.03 19.76
CA ARG A 1175 0.39 -30.71 21.19
C ARG A 1175 -0.65 -31.52 21.97
N ALA A 1176 -1.87 -31.65 21.44
CA ALA A 1176 -2.93 -32.46 22.05
C ALA A 1176 -2.54 -33.94 22.12
N GLN A 1177 -1.92 -34.49 21.08
CA GLN A 1177 -1.43 -35.87 21.11
C GLN A 1177 -0.26 -36.05 22.09
N MET A 1178 0.62 -35.06 22.24
CA MET A 1178 1.69 -35.08 23.25
C MET A 1178 1.13 -35.09 24.67
N ALA A 1179 0.05 -34.35 24.94
CA ALA A 1179 -0.61 -34.40 26.24
C ALA A 1179 -1.23 -35.77 26.55
N ILE A 1180 -1.78 -36.44 25.52
CA ILE A 1180 -2.30 -37.81 25.65
C ILE A 1180 -1.17 -38.79 25.93
N VAL A 1181 -0.03 -38.68 25.23
CA VAL A 1181 1.15 -39.53 25.49
C VAL A 1181 1.68 -39.29 26.90
N ALA A 1182 1.83 -38.03 27.33
CA ALA A 1182 2.29 -37.66 28.66
C ALA A 1182 1.41 -38.23 29.78
N SER A 1183 0.08 -38.20 29.60
CA SER A 1183 -0.87 -38.70 30.59
C SER A 1183 -0.95 -40.23 30.67
N ASN A 1184 -0.40 -40.94 29.69
CA ASN A 1184 -0.54 -42.40 29.55
C ASN A 1184 0.80 -43.15 29.52
N THR A 1185 1.92 -42.45 29.72
CA THR A 1185 3.27 -43.04 29.77
C THR A 1185 4.03 -42.53 31.00
N GLN A 1186 4.88 -43.36 31.59
CA GLN A 1186 5.70 -42.96 32.73
C GLN A 1186 7.05 -42.40 32.24
N GLY A 1187 7.56 -41.32 32.86
CA GLY A 1187 8.89 -40.77 32.58
C GLY A 1187 8.94 -39.52 31.68
N ALA A 1188 7.79 -39.04 31.18
CA ALA A 1188 7.69 -37.81 30.37
C ALA A 1188 6.32 -37.12 30.54
N ALA A 1189 5.91 -36.86 31.80
CA ALA A 1189 4.60 -36.25 32.10
C ALA A 1189 4.47 -34.80 31.63
N ASP A 1190 5.58 -34.16 31.26
CA ASP A 1190 5.71 -32.77 30.82
C ASP A 1190 5.91 -32.65 29.29
N LEU A 1191 5.58 -33.68 28.52
CA LEU A 1191 5.86 -33.73 27.07
C LEU A 1191 5.16 -32.62 26.29
N ALA A 1192 3.94 -32.23 26.67
CA ALA A 1192 3.20 -31.16 25.99
C ALA A 1192 3.75 -29.77 26.35
N GLU A 1193 4.14 -29.57 27.60
CA GLU A 1193 4.72 -28.33 28.10
C GLU A 1193 6.14 -28.12 27.53
N ARG A 1194 6.88 -29.20 27.30
CA ARG A 1194 8.15 -29.16 26.55
C ARG A 1194 7.93 -28.75 25.10
N TRP A 1195 6.83 -29.16 24.47
CA TRP A 1195 6.49 -28.72 23.12
C TRP A 1195 6.17 -27.22 23.07
N ASP A 1196 5.46 -26.70 24.07
CA ASP A 1196 5.18 -25.26 24.19
C ASP A 1196 6.45 -24.42 24.39
N GLU A 1197 7.47 -24.99 25.03
CA GLU A 1197 8.79 -24.35 25.13
C GLU A 1197 9.58 -24.47 23.81
N PHE A 1198 9.60 -25.66 23.22
CA PHE A 1198 10.41 -25.99 22.06
C PHE A 1198 9.90 -25.34 20.77
N PHE A 1199 8.62 -25.49 20.46
CA PHE A 1199 8.08 -25.17 19.14
C PHE A 1199 8.16 -23.67 18.79
N PRO A 1200 7.81 -22.71 19.68
CA PRO A 1200 8.01 -21.30 19.41
C PRO A 1200 9.48 -20.86 19.33
N VAL A 1201 10.39 -21.60 19.98
CA VAL A 1201 11.84 -21.35 19.88
C VAL A 1201 12.38 -21.89 18.57
N LEU A 1202 11.93 -23.07 18.14
CA LEU A 1202 12.23 -23.63 16.84
C LEU A 1202 11.80 -22.67 15.72
N LEU A 1203 10.57 -22.15 15.76
CA LEU A 1203 10.05 -21.22 14.74
C LEU A 1203 10.76 -19.87 14.72
N ARG A 1204 11.40 -19.46 15.82
CA ARG A 1204 12.25 -18.25 15.86
C ARG A 1204 13.66 -18.51 15.36
N ALA A 1205 14.14 -19.75 15.45
CA ALA A 1205 15.47 -20.15 15.01
C ALA A 1205 15.53 -20.45 13.50
N ILE A 1206 14.41 -20.92 12.94
CA ILE A 1206 14.17 -21.06 11.50
C ILE A 1206 13.95 -19.67 10.90
#